data_AF-A0ABD3U4H7-F1
#
_entry.id   AF-A0ABD3U4H7-F1
#
_cell.length_a   1.000
_cell.length_b   1.000
_cell.length_c   1.000
_cell.angle_alpha   90.00
_cell.angle_beta   90.00
_cell.angle_gamma   90.00
#
_symmetry.space_group_name_H-M   'P 1'
#
loop_
_entity.id
_entity.type
_entity.pdbx_description
1 polymer ?
#
loop_
_entity_poly.entity_id
_entity_poly.type
_entity_poly.pdbx_seq_one_letter_code
_entity_poly.pdbx_strand_id
1 'polypeptide(L)'
;MMMIDQYILGSFVASLFGFVLLYKLRRKIKKPKSNSKIGNKNECINGSAADGGSQADSAGEVDVIIVGAGVAGAALAYTLGKITLIYLIGSRSRISERFDLFDDNKLGRVLMASPISIEFLLYLFSTSVMLQVSTLMTKTLNRQVINNVCVIHGIEGRRVRVIERDLTEPDRIVGELLQPGGYLKLIELGLEDCLRDIDAQRVFGYALYMDGNNTKLSYPLEKFDSDVSGRSFHNGRFIQRMREKASTLSNVRLEQGTVTSLLEENGTVKGVQYKTRNGEEITTYAPLTVVCDGCFSNLRRSLCTPKVENPSCFVGLILENCELPYANHGHVVLGDPSPILFYPISTTEIRCLVDVPGQKVPSVANGEMAHYLKTTVAPQIPPQLYHSFIDAIEKGNIRTMPNRSMPAIPLPTPGALLMGDAFNMRHPLTGGGMTVALSDIVLLRDLLRPIHDLSDASTLCKYLESFYTLRKPVASTINTLAGALYKVFCASPDLARKEMRQACFDYLSLGGIFSNGPISLLSGLNPRPLHLFCHFFAVAVYGVGRLLLPFPSPKRFWLGARLLSAASGIIFPIINAEGIRQMFFPATVPAYYRASPSSIVLLTMTKETSLYKDSSGESHLDITKCNDVIIVGAGVAGSVLAHTLGKDGRKVHVIERNLNEPNRIVGELLQPAGYLKLLELGLEDCVKNIDAQMVYGYTVYKDGKSIKLPYPLQNYDIYAKRQHLFPSTLTFHFTLVSKINVADQIVERTYVKLVQGTAVSLIEERGTIKGIRYNTMAGQELTVFAPLTVICDGCFSSFRKFLSTPKIDTPSHFAGFIIENCELPYPNYVHLILGNRTSFVLYPISSTEVRFLIDFPGPKPPSISNGEMSHILKTTVAPQVPIELYGAFLSSVDKAKIRVMPISCMPAKPRLTPGAILLGDALNMRHAITGGGMTVALHDITVLKNIFKNINLNDTEKVTKYTQDLYNIRKPMAFTMNVVADSLYNVMTISNEESRKEIQQACFDYISRFSKISEGVVGLVSGINPHRYRLLLHLFAIAIYIAGSMILVPVPSPKRVYAAARLALGVAAIVIPIIWNEV
;
A
#
# COMPACT_ATOMS: atom_id res chain seq x y z
N MET A 1 -1.94 18.14 32.42
CA MET A 1 -1.74 19.60 32.09
C MET A 1 -0.24 19.92 31.94
N MET A 2 0.29 19.73 30.69
CA MET A 2 1.08 20.57 29.76
C MET A 2 0.96 19.99 28.34
N MET A 3 -0.20 20.29 27.63
CA MET A 3 -0.56 20.16 26.19
C MET A 3 0.42 20.96 25.32
N ILE A 4 1.59 20.34 24.92
CA ILE A 4 2.57 20.79 23.90
C ILE A 4 1.90 20.71 22.52
N ASP A 5 1.38 21.89 21.85
CA ASP A 5 1.02 22.59 20.60
C ASP A 5 1.65 21.93 19.38
N GLN A 6 1.00 21.22 18.37
CA GLN A 6 1.26 20.76 16.99
C GLN A 6 2.07 21.78 16.19
N TYR A 7 2.42 23.01 16.68
CA TYR A 7 3.42 23.98 16.14
C TYR A 7 4.76 23.84 16.86
N ILE A 8 4.94 22.99 18.01
CA ILE A 8 6.15 22.66 18.80
C ILE A 8 6.78 21.37 18.23
N LEU A 9 5.96 20.50 17.55
CA LEU A 9 6.45 19.26 16.92
C LEU A 9 7.04 19.58 15.54
N GLY A 10 6.41 20.57 14.81
CA GLY A 10 6.97 21.10 13.55
C GLY A 10 8.16 22.03 13.79
N SER A 11 8.19 22.89 14.89
CA SER A 11 9.34 23.71 15.37
C SER A 11 10.39 22.83 16.05
N PHE A 12 10.06 21.63 16.54
CA PHE A 12 10.92 20.61 17.17
C PHE A 12 11.62 19.78 16.08
N VAL A 13 10.93 19.40 14.96
CA VAL A 13 11.53 18.69 13.81
C VAL A 13 12.41 19.67 13.03
N ALA A 14 12.01 20.95 13.01
CA ALA A 14 12.80 22.01 12.36
C ALA A 14 13.98 22.43 13.25
N SER A 15 13.87 22.42 14.66
CA SER A 15 14.95 22.71 15.64
C SER A 15 15.89 21.51 15.79
N LEU A 16 15.39 20.23 15.56
CA LEU A 16 16.17 18.97 15.55
C LEU A 16 16.99 18.88 14.25
N PHE A 17 16.43 19.47 13.07
CA PHE A 17 17.21 19.55 11.82
C PHE A 17 18.20 20.73 11.90
N GLY A 18 17.80 21.88 12.69
CA GLY A 18 18.69 23.00 13.04
C GLY A 18 19.83 22.59 13.97
N PHE A 19 19.66 21.66 14.94
CA PHE A 19 20.67 21.13 15.88
C PHE A 19 21.59 20.13 15.17
N VAL A 20 21.12 19.38 14.14
CA VAL A 20 21.88 18.46 13.27
C VAL A 20 22.78 19.28 12.32
N LEU A 21 22.27 20.42 11.86
CA LEU A 21 23.06 21.35 11.03
C LEU A 21 24.11 22.09 11.87
N LEU A 22 23.88 22.34 13.21
CA LEU A 22 24.84 22.99 14.14
C LEU A 22 25.84 21.97 14.68
N TYR A 23 25.49 20.67 14.84
CA TYR A 23 26.39 19.55 15.21
C TYR A 23 27.33 19.22 14.05
N LYS A 24 26.92 19.34 12.71
CA LYS A 24 27.78 19.09 11.52
C LYS A 24 28.71 20.29 11.28
N LEU A 25 28.29 21.53 11.77
CA LEU A 25 29.10 22.75 11.59
C LEU A 25 30.11 22.89 12.73
N ARG A 26 30.05 22.08 13.89
CA ARG A 26 31.01 22.09 15.01
C ARG A 26 32.04 20.97 14.86
N ARG A 27 31.95 19.99 13.84
CA ARG A 27 32.94 18.91 13.62
C ARG A 27 33.83 19.26 12.42
N LYS A 28 33.72 20.60 11.92
CA LYS A 28 34.74 21.01 10.93
C LYS A 28 35.92 21.68 11.64
N ILE A 29 36.40 21.12 12.83
CA ILE A 29 37.76 21.57 13.21
C ILE A 29 38.53 20.36 13.76
N LYS A 30 38.79 19.36 12.90
CA LYS A 30 40.06 18.65 13.16
C LYS A 30 40.45 17.84 11.92
N LYS A 31 41.29 18.48 11.13
CA LYS A 31 42.10 18.00 9.99
C LYS A 31 42.97 16.80 10.39
N PRO A 32 42.92 15.68 9.62
CA PRO A 32 44.21 14.96 9.63
C PRO A 32 44.90 15.01 8.26
N LYS A 33 46.13 15.55 8.26
CA LYS A 33 47.45 15.52 7.61
C LYS A 33 47.65 14.23 6.80
N SER A 34 47.54 14.36 5.48
CA SER A 34 47.93 13.66 4.24
C SER A 34 49.45 13.58 4.11
N ASN A 35 50.04 12.41 4.37
CA ASN A 35 51.33 12.05 3.71
C ASN A 35 51.15 10.82 2.81
N SER A 36 51.12 11.04 1.50
CA SER A 36 51.48 10.36 0.24
C SER A 36 52.91 9.81 0.28
N LYS A 37 52.96 8.43 0.37
CA LYS A 37 54.09 7.76 -0.32
C LYS A 37 53.57 6.49 -1.01
N ILE A 38 53.41 6.57 -2.33
CA ILE A 38 53.57 5.73 -3.55
C ILE A 38 54.72 4.73 -3.36
N GLY A 39 54.28 3.39 -3.11
CA GLY A 39 55.21 2.30 -3.50
C GLY A 39 54.43 1.11 -4.09
N ASN A 40 54.44 0.97 -5.46
CA ASN A 40 54.65 -0.11 -6.45
C ASN A 40 55.17 -1.40 -5.80
N LYS A 41 54.28 -2.48 -5.88
CA LYS A 41 54.90 -3.81 -6.17
C LYS A 41 53.78 -4.82 -6.47
N ASN A 42 53.58 -5.14 -7.81
CA ASN A 42 53.57 -6.35 -8.65
C ASN A 42 54.19 -7.56 -7.93
N GLU A 43 53.27 -8.54 -7.61
CA GLU A 43 53.81 -9.90 -7.78
C GLU A 43 52.66 -10.91 -7.90
N CYS A 44 52.38 -11.37 -9.14
CA CYS A 44 52.16 -12.57 -9.95
C CYS A 44 52.70 -13.84 -9.26
N ILE A 45 51.74 -14.60 -8.70
CA ILE A 45 52.11 -16.00 -8.41
C ILE A 45 51.44 -16.91 -9.45
N ASN A 46 52.24 -17.30 -10.48
CA ASN A 46 52.34 -18.48 -11.37
C ASN A 46 52.33 -19.80 -10.57
N GLY A 47 51.17 -20.52 -10.67
CA GLY A 47 51.35 -21.99 -10.44
C GLY A 47 50.63 -22.77 -11.54
N SER A 48 51.43 -23.28 -12.56
CA SER A 48 51.81 -24.49 -13.31
C SER A 48 50.74 -25.59 -13.17
N ALA A 49 50.02 -25.74 -14.29
CA ALA A 49 49.37 -26.74 -15.16
C ALA A 49 49.91 -28.15 -14.91
N ALA A 50 49.17 -28.88 -13.97
CA ALA A 50 49.20 -30.36 -14.04
C ALA A 50 47.82 -30.88 -14.47
N ASP A 51 47.66 -31.13 -15.78
CA ASP A 51 47.01 -32.13 -16.65
C ASP A 51 46.82 -33.48 -15.92
N GLY A 52 45.62 -33.57 -15.28
CA GLY A 52 45.07 -34.95 -15.10
C GLY A 52 43.54 -34.90 -15.07
N GLY A 53 42.94 -35.01 -16.33
CA GLY A 53 41.77 -35.79 -16.81
C GLY A 53 40.84 -36.20 -15.67
N SER A 54 39.85 -35.21 -15.41
CA SER A 54 38.64 -35.81 -14.77
C SER A 54 37.41 -34.99 -15.14
N GLN A 55 36.72 -35.45 -16.18
CA GLN A 55 35.33 -35.60 -16.65
C GLN A 55 34.53 -34.32 -16.44
N ALA A 56 34.82 -33.32 -17.27
CA ALA A 56 34.06 -32.12 -17.67
C ALA A 56 32.55 -32.40 -17.69
N ASP A 57 31.89 -32.32 -16.54
CA ASP A 57 30.40 -32.19 -16.53
C ASP A 57 29.97 -30.94 -17.29
N SER A 58 29.79 -31.01 -18.62
CA SER A 58 29.08 -30.26 -19.66
C SER A 58 28.28 -29.09 -19.06
N ALA A 59 28.78 -27.80 -18.86
CA ALA A 59 28.32 -26.39 -18.82
C ALA A 59 26.87 -26.25 -19.29
N GLY A 60 26.06 -27.53 -19.48
CA GLY A 60 24.66 -27.34 -19.90
C GLY A 60 23.68 -28.00 -18.92
N GLU A 61 24.13 -28.38 -17.54
CA GLU A 61 23.19 -29.23 -16.77
C GLU A 61 22.71 -28.47 -15.52
N VAL A 62 23.33 -27.25 -15.09
CA VAL A 62 22.94 -26.61 -13.82
C VAL A 62 22.68 -25.12 -14.11
N ASP A 63 21.53 -24.64 -13.66
CA ASP A 63 21.19 -23.20 -13.89
C ASP A 63 21.72 -22.34 -12.74
N VAL A 64 21.65 -22.88 -11.50
CA VAL A 64 22.03 -22.04 -10.34
C VAL A 64 22.82 -22.92 -9.35
N ILE A 65 23.97 -22.33 -8.88
CA ILE A 65 24.68 -22.96 -7.75
C ILE A 65 24.42 -22.14 -6.48
N ILE A 66 23.97 -22.89 -5.45
CA ILE A 66 23.82 -22.23 -4.13
C ILE A 66 24.88 -22.78 -3.18
N VAL A 67 25.64 -21.81 -2.57
CA VAL A 67 26.69 -22.21 -1.60
C VAL A 67 26.13 -22.01 -0.17
N GLY A 68 25.96 -23.16 0.46
CA GLY A 68 25.40 -23.12 1.84
C GLY A 68 23.94 -23.57 1.85
N ALA A 69 23.67 -24.46 2.76
CA ALA A 69 22.26 -24.95 2.81
C ALA A 69 21.68 -24.68 4.21
N GLY A 70 21.94 -23.52 4.76
CA GLY A 70 21.26 -23.06 5.99
C GLY A 70 19.83 -22.57 5.67
N VAL A 71 19.17 -21.79 6.45
CA VAL A 71 17.76 -21.39 6.21
C VAL A 71 17.64 -20.72 4.85
N ALA A 72 18.54 -19.72 4.50
CA ALA A 72 18.45 -19.00 3.22
C ALA A 72 18.72 -19.95 2.03
N GLY A 73 19.79 -20.74 2.16
CA GLY A 73 20.20 -21.62 1.03
C GLY A 73 19.17 -22.72 0.75
N ALA A 74 18.74 -23.37 1.85
CA ALA A 74 17.78 -24.49 1.65
C ALA A 74 16.42 -23.96 1.14
N ALA A 75 16.01 -22.81 1.68
CA ALA A 75 14.70 -22.24 1.24
C ALA A 75 14.78 -21.77 -0.22
N LEU A 76 15.91 -21.16 -0.56
CA LEU A 76 16.07 -20.69 -1.96
C LEU A 76 16.13 -21.88 -2.92
N ALA A 77 16.88 -22.91 -2.50
CA ALA A 77 16.95 -24.11 -3.37
C ALA A 77 15.56 -24.71 -3.62
N TYR A 78 14.86 -24.79 -2.53
CA TYR A 78 13.49 -25.35 -2.71
C TYR A 78 12.64 -24.44 -3.61
N THR A 79 12.78 -23.16 -3.35
CA THR A 79 11.91 -22.21 -4.08
C THR A 79 12.27 -22.19 -5.57
N LEU A 80 13.53 -22.22 -5.92
CA LEU A 80 13.93 -22.15 -7.34
C LEU A 80 13.75 -23.52 -8.01
N GLY A 81 13.92 -24.61 -7.21
CA GLY A 81 13.88 -25.98 -7.77
C GLY A 81 12.45 -26.50 -7.92
N LYS A 82 11.59 -25.95 -7.16
CA LYS A 82 10.19 -26.41 -7.16
C LYS A 82 9.52 -26.11 -8.50
N ILE A 83 9.12 -27.34 -9.16
CA ILE A 83 8.31 -27.22 -10.41
C ILE A 83 6.84 -27.05 -10.04
N THR A 84 6.46 -25.92 -10.03
CA THR A 84 5.02 -25.78 -9.73
C THR A 84 4.18 -26.12 -10.98
N LEU A 85 3.64 -27.48 -11.06
CA LEU A 85 2.61 -27.87 -12.04
C LEU A 85 1.21 -27.58 -11.47
N ILE A 86 0.61 -26.60 -11.83
CA ILE A 86 -0.72 -26.26 -11.31
C ILE A 86 -1.76 -27.26 -11.85
N TYR A 87 -2.20 -28.48 -11.08
CA TYR A 87 -3.40 -29.37 -11.22
C TYR A 87 -4.56 -28.81 -10.38
N LEU A 88 -5.86 -28.71 -10.96
CA LEU A 88 -7.09 -28.43 -10.22
C LEU A 88 -7.94 -29.70 -10.15
N ILE A 89 -7.86 -30.67 -9.04
CA ILE A 89 -8.94 -31.66 -8.82
C ILE A 89 -9.60 -31.37 -7.48
N GLY A 90 -11.18 -31.17 -7.36
CA GLY A 90 -12.51 -31.18 -6.69
C GLY A 90 -12.82 -32.52 -6.04
N SER A 91 -13.03 -32.80 -4.62
CA SER A 91 -14.16 -33.07 -3.70
C SER A 91 -13.73 -34.13 -2.68
N ARG A 92 -14.37 -33.89 -1.25
CA ARG A 92 -15.26 -33.90 -0.06
C ARG A 92 -14.95 -35.14 0.80
N SER A 93 -14.91 -34.86 2.27
CA SER A 93 -15.84 -35.38 3.31
C SER A 93 -15.47 -34.80 4.68
N ARG A 94 -16.50 -34.09 5.42
CA ARG A 94 -17.52 -33.91 6.49
C ARG A 94 -16.92 -34.17 7.87
N ILE A 95 -17.10 -33.13 8.85
CA ILE A 95 -17.95 -33.16 10.06
C ILE A 95 -17.35 -32.17 11.07
N SER A 96 -18.05 -31.03 11.44
CA SER A 96 -18.97 -30.43 12.42
C SER A 96 -18.19 -29.75 13.55
N GLU A 97 -18.21 -28.32 13.73
CA GLU A 97 -18.87 -27.56 14.83
C GLU A 97 -18.02 -26.33 15.19
N ARG A 98 -18.45 -24.99 14.96
CA ARG A 98 -19.15 -23.88 15.68
C ARG A 98 -18.15 -22.78 16.07
N PHE A 99 -18.05 -21.47 15.37
CA PHE A 99 -17.62 -20.06 15.30
C PHE A 99 -18.77 -19.17 15.79
N ASP A 100 -18.50 -18.53 16.96
CA ASP A 100 -19.04 -17.19 17.31
C ASP A 100 -17.92 -16.32 17.89
N LEU A 101 -17.51 -15.05 17.20
CA LEU A 101 -17.37 -13.86 18.06
C LEU A 101 -17.16 -12.63 17.17
N PHE A 102 -18.18 -11.66 16.94
CA PHE A 102 -17.95 -10.19 16.88
C PHE A 102 -18.70 -9.51 18.03
N ASP A 103 -17.91 -8.85 19.05
CA ASP A 103 -18.29 -7.61 19.74
C ASP A 103 -17.11 -6.62 19.72
N ASP A 104 -17.37 -5.39 19.00
CA ASP A 104 -17.53 -3.93 18.86
C ASP A 104 -17.19 -3.19 20.16
N ASN A 105 -15.90 -2.56 20.29
CA ASN A 105 -15.72 -1.27 21.01
C ASN A 105 -14.27 -0.79 20.86
N LYS A 106 -14.02 0.17 19.84
CA LYS A 106 -13.50 1.48 20.33
C LYS A 106 -12.49 2.04 19.34
N LEU A 107 -13.07 2.65 18.29
CA LEU A 107 -13.04 3.97 17.62
C LEU A 107 -13.38 5.10 18.60
N GLY A 108 -12.47 5.37 19.63
CA GLY A 108 -12.57 6.67 20.34
C GLY A 108 -11.17 7.18 20.69
N ARG A 109 -10.34 7.83 19.72
CA ARG A 109 -9.94 9.21 20.12
C ARG A 109 -8.49 9.46 19.71
N VAL A 110 -8.26 9.92 18.38
CA VAL A 110 -7.28 10.95 17.95
C VAL A 110 -8.05 12.19 17.47
N LEU A 111 -8.59 13.07 18.39
CA LEU A 111 -8.51 14.51 18.03
C LEU A 111 -8.55 15.34 19.30
N MET A 112 -7.27 15.78 19.88
CA MET A 112 -7.42 17.15 20.45
C MET A 112 -6.04 17.67 20.87
N ALA A 113 -5.42 18.81 20.16
CA ALA A 113 -5.41 19.99 21.09
C ALA A 113 -4.98 21.24 20.32
N SER A 114 -5.75 22.39 20.31
CA SER A 114 -5.52 23.60 21.14
C SER A 114 -6.84 24.35 21.33
N PRO A 115 -7.03 25.03 22.60
CA PRO A 115 -7.90 25.43 23.72
C PRO A 115 -8.36 26.89 23.59
N ILE A 116 -9.52 27.00 22.87
CA ILE A 116 -10.39 28.06 23.43
C ILE A 116 -11.82 27.81 22.92
N SER A 117 -12.53 26.96 23.66
CA SER A 117 -13.94 27.25 24.04
C SER A 117 -14.71 25.93 24.21
N ILE A 118 -14.18 24.93 24.95
CA ILE A 118 -14.92 23.69 25.27
C ILE A 118 -15.70 23.91 26.58
N GLU A 119 -15.84 25.13 26.98
CA GLU A 119 -16.75 25.31 28.14
C GLU A 119 -18.06 25.96 27.69
N PHE A 120 -18.24 26.15 26.28
CA PHE A 120 -19.50 26.67 25.72
C PHE A 120 -20.17 25.59 24.85
N LEU A 121 -19.41 24.37 24.59
CA LEU A 121 -19.90 23.25 23.76
C LEU A 121 -20.34 22.09 24.67
N LEU A 122 -20.13 22.23 26.03
CA LEU A 122 -20.63 21.21 26.97
C LEU A 122 -21.88 21.73 27.70
N TYR A 123 -22.43 22.92 27.17
CA TYR A 123 -23.71 23.43 27.68
C TYR A 123 -24.78 23.33 26.60
N LEU A 124 -24.49 22.74 25.23
CA LEU A 124 -25.56 22.73 24.21
C LEU A 124 -25.77 21.30 23.70
N PHE A 125 -25.43 20.16 24.46
CA PHE A 125 -25.96 18.85 23.97
C PHE A 125 -26.09 17.90 25.16
N SER A 126 -26.85 18.28 26.12
CA SER A 126 -27.52 17.35 27.06
C SER A 126 -28.95 17.05 26.58
N THR A 127 -29.18 16.01 25.78
CA THR A 127 -30.30 15.05 26.01
C THR A 127 -30.66 14.37 24.68
N SER A 128 -30.24 13.03 24.42
CA SER A 128 -31.00 11.76 24.28
C SER A 128 -31.05 11.34 22.81
N VAL A 129 -29.91 11.01 22.11
CA VAL A 129 -30.11 10.14 20.92
C VAL A 129 -28.83 9.33 20.70
N MET A 130 -28.15 8.95 21.78
CA MET A 130 -27.00 8.04 21.60
C MET A 130 -27.17 6.81 22.49
N LEU A 131 -28.49 6.51 22.74
CA LEU A 131 -28.70 5.22 23.44
C LEU A 131 -29.59 4.31 22.59
N GLN A 132 -29.63 4.58 21.21
CA GLN A 132 -30.37 3.55 20.43
C GLN A 132 -29.55 3.12 19.22
N VAL A 133 -28.17 3.32 19.23
CA VAL A 133 -27.43 2.85 18.04
C VAL A 133 -26.25 1.99 18.51
N SER A 134 -26.32 1.58 19.80
CA SER A 134 -25.27 0.71 20.37
C SER A 134 -25.83 -0.70 20.60
N THR A 135 -27.15 -0.89 20.01
CA THR A 135 -27.70 -2.26 20.24
C THR A 135 -27.99 -2.91 18.89
N LEU A 136 -27.46 -2.35 17.71
CA LEU A 136 -27.77 -3.07 16.45
C LEU A 136 -26.46 -3.40 15.73
N MET A 137 -25.26 -3.31 16.45
CA MET A 137 -23.97 -3.56 15.76
C MET A 137 -23.21 -4.67 16.48
N THR A 138 -24.05 -5.54 17.31
CA THR A 138 -23.29 -6.70 17.85
C THR A 138 -23.98 -8.00 17.48
N LYS A 139 -24.52 -8.10 16.15
CA LYS A 139 -24.93 -9.51 15.92
C LYS A 139 -24.83 -9.82 14.43
N THR A 140 -23.67 -9.78 13.73
CA THR A 140 -23.60 -10.85 12.70
C THR A 140 -22.19 -10.88 12.11
N LEU A 141 -21.17 -11.17 12.91
CA LEU A 141 -19.88 -11.63 12.32
C LEU A 141 -19.45 -12.94 12.97
N ASN A 142 -19.88 -14.17 12.39
CA ASN A 142 -18.89 -15.27 12.28
C ASN A 142 -19.36 -16.30 11.25
N ARG A 143 -18.59 -16.64 10.06
CA ARG A 143 -17.75 -17.83 9.81
C ARG A 143 -17.80 -18.19 8.32
N GLN A 144 -16.59 -18.12 7.70
CA GLN A 144 -15.44 -18.82 7.09
C GLN A 144 -15.90 -20.01 6.23
N VAL A 145 -15.34 -20.15 5.05
CA VAL A 145 -14.26 -20.82 4.31
C VAL A 145 -14.71 -22.24 3.93
N ILE A 146 -14.68 -22.58 2.60
CA ILE A 146 -13.64 -23.28 1.83
C ILE A 146 -14.32 -24.10 0.73
N ASN A 147 -13.74 -24.17 -0.65
CA ASN A 147 -12.68 -24.89 -1.40
C ASN A 147 -13.23 -25.42 -2.73
N ASN A 148 -12.60 -24.96 -3.91
CA ASN A 148 -11.85 -26.03 -4.63
C ASN A 148 -11.29 -25.47 -5.95
N VAL A 149 -9.90 -25.62 -6.11
CA VAL A 149 -8.62 -26.08 -6.70
C VAL A 149 -8.85 -26.47 -8.18
N CYS A 150 -8.10 -25.53 -9.15
CA CYS A 150 -7.68 -25.89 -10.57
C CYS A 150 -6.24 -25.49 -10.73
N VAL A 151 -5.27 -26.33 -11.14
CA VAL A 151 -3.88 -26.61 -11.49
C VAL A 151 -3.57 -25.83 -12.79
N ILE A 152 -2.57 -24.62 -12.73
CA ILE A 152 -1.86 -23.88 -13.76
C ILE A 152 -0.35 -24.11 -13.61
N HIS A 153 0.36 -24.59 -14.56
CA HIS A 153 1.82 -24.74 -14.81
C HIS A 153 2.52 -23.39 -14.64
N GLY A 154 3.23 -23.09 -13.46
CA GLY A 154 4.14 -22.01 -12.99
C GLY A 154 5.61 -22.40 -13.20
N ILE A 155 6.36 -22.07 -14.25
CA ILE A 155 7.69 -22.73 -14.34
C ILE A 155 8.60 -22.14 -13.25
N GLU A 156 8.61 -22.61 -11.94
CA GLU A 156 9.79 -22.88 -11.07
C GLU A 156 10.20 -24.35 -11.14
N GLY A 157 11.36 -24.57 -11.93
CA GLY A 157 12.03 -25.86 -12.20
C GLY A 157 13.50 -25.66 -12.53
N ARG A 158 14.18 -24.55 -11.86
CA ARG A 158 15.61 -24.44 -12.19
C ARG A 158 16.41 -25.64 -11.65
N ARG A 159 17.33 -25.98 -12.49
CA ARG A 159 18.25 -27.03 -11.99
C ARG A 159 19.27 -26.40 -11.01
N VAL A 160 18.98 -26.78 -9.75
CA VAL A 160 19.74 -26.12 -8.67
C VAL A 160 20.70 -27.14 -8.04
N ARG A 161 21.89 -26.69 -7.94
CA ARG A 161 22.87 -27.50 -7.19
C ARG A 161 23.29 -26.74 -5.91
N VAL A 162 23.09 -27.50 -4.78
CA VAL A 162 23.44 -26.86 -3.48
C VAL A 162 24.66 -27.59 -2.89
N ILE A 163 25.63 -26.79 -2.45
CA ILE A 163 26.83 -27.40 -1.83
C ILE A 163 26.92 -26.90 -0.37
N GLU A 164 26.81 -27.96 0.51
CA GLU A 164 26.87 -27.64 1.95
C GLU A 164 27.98 -28.45 2.63
N ARG A 165 28.67 -27.64 3.49
CA ARG A 165 29.87 -28.24 4.10
C ARG A 165 29.52 -29.49 4.91
N ASP A 166 28.40 -29.34 5.67
CA ASP A 166 28.01 -30.48 6.53
C ASP A 166 26.48 -30.63 6.49
N LEU A 167 26.03 -31.87 6.03
CA LEU A 167 24.57 -32.01 5.85
C LEU A 167 23.95 -32.68 7.09
N THR A 168 24.82 -32.92 8.15
CA THR A 168 24.20 -33.42 9.39
C THR A 168 23.48 -32.29 10.14
N GLU A 169 22.49 -32.77 10.98
CA GLU A 169 21.73 -31.76 11.76
C GLU A 169 22.68 -30.88 12.59
N PRO A 170 22.52 -29.49 12.31
CA PRO A 170 23.40 -28.59 13.07
C PRO A 170 22.96 -28.44 14.53
N ASP A 171 23.96 -28.40 15.33
CA ASP A 171 23.68 -28.12 16.76
C ASP A 171 24.19 -26.71 17.11
N ARG A 172 23.18 -25.74 17.04
CA ARG A 172 23.59 -24.34 17.27
C ARG A 172 22.61 -23.67 18.24
N ILE A 173 23.08 -22.53 18.73
CA ILE A 173 22.21 -21.86 19.73
C ILE A 173 21.58 -20.62 19.09
N VAL A 174 21.88 -20.32 17.78
CA VAL A 174 21.28 -19.15 17.08
C VAL A 174 20.27 -19.64 16.06
N GLY A 175 19.30 -18.69 15.73
CA GLY A 175 18.29 -18.97 14.68
C GLY A 175 17.16 -19.89 15.21
N GLU A 176 16.75 -19.67 16.47
CA GLU A 176 15.75 -20.62 17.04
C GLU A 176 14.41 -19.91 17.23
N LEU A 177 14.43 -18.63 16.88
CA LEU A 177 13.15 -17.91 17.01
C LEU A 177 12.83 -17.20 15.69
N LEU A 178 11.74 -17.53 15.15
CA LEU A 178 11.27 -16.91 13.90
C LEU A 178 10.12 -15.95 14.18
N GLN A 179 10.37 -14.65 13.70
CA GLN A 179 9.33 -13.65 13.99
C GLN A 179 8.10 -13.87 13.08
N PRO A 180 6.97 -13.36 13.47
CA PRO A 180 5.75 -13.56 12.67
C PRO A 180 5.93 -13.12 11.23
N GLY A 181 6.52 -11.95 11.01
CA GLY A 181 6.79 -11.52 9.62
C GLY A 181 7.55 -12.59 8.82
N GLY A 182 8.54 -13.20 9.43
CA GLY A 182 9.28 -14.31 8.77
C GLY A 182 8.40 -15.54 8.54
N TYR A 183 7.62 -15.85 9.56
CA TYR A 183 6.70 -17.00 9.40
C TYR A 183 5.76 -16.80 8.21
N LEU A 184 5.29 -15.52 7.97
CA LEU A 184 4.39 -15.25 6.81
C LEU A 184 5.14 -15.51 5.50
N LYS A 185 6.43 -15.15 5.55
CA LYS A 185 7.20 -15.42 4.31
C LYS A 185 7.45 -16.92 4.12
N LEU A 186 7.60 -17.62 5.18
CA LEU A 186 7.73 -19.09 5.07
C LEU A 186 6.47 -19.71 4.46
N ILE A 187 5.29 -19.14 4.90
CA ILE A 187 4.01 -19.63 4.32
C ILE A 187 3.97 -19.28 2.82
N GLU A 188 4.41 -18.08 2.54
CA GLU A 188 4.39 -17.65 1.14
C GLU A 188 5.29 -18.54 0.27
N LEU A 189 6.35 -19.09 0.85
CA LEU A 189 7.31 -19.91 0.06
C LEU A 189 6.90 -21.38 0.09
N GLY A 190 5.74 -21.64 0.82
CA GLY A 190 5.27 -23.04 0.91
C GLY A 190 6.16 -23.90 1.83
N LEU A 191 6.85 -23.36 2.80
CA LEU A 191 7.77 -24.14 3.65
C LEU A 191 7.28 -24.16 5.10
N GLU A 192 6.08 -23.81 5.42
CA GLU A 192 5.59 -23.74 6.82
C GLU A 192 5.56 -25.12 7.47
N ASP A 193 5.45 -26.21 6.71
CA ASP A 193 5.38 -27.57 7.30
C ASP A 193 6.73 -27.96 7.92
N CYS A 194 7.71 -27.24 7.47
CA CYS A 194 9.02 -27.57 8.06
C CYS A 194 9.04 -27.25 9.57
N LEU A 195 8.06 -26.62 10.00
CA LEU A 195 8.01 -26.33 11.45
C LEU A 195 7.13 -27.35 12.18
N ARG A 196 6.58 -28.30 11.39
CA ARG A 196 5.75 -29.34 12.05
C ARG A 196 6.62 -30.53 12.50
N ASP A 197 6.29 -31.10 13.61
CA ASP A 197 6.89 -32.34 14.13
C ASP A 197 8.34 -32.11 14.58
N ILE A 198 8.58 -30.84 14.83
CA ILE A 198 9.94 -30.62 15.39
C ILE A 198 9.80 -29.95 16.75
N ASP A 199 8.52 -30.10 17.26
CA ASP A 199 8.23 -29.56 18.60
C ASP A 199 8.45 -28.04 18.64
N ALA A 200 8.16 -27.39 17.52
CA ALA A 200 8.28 -25.91 17.51
C ALA A 200 7.23 -25.28 18.43
N GLN A 201 7.54 -24.12 19.01
CA GLN A 201 6.64 -23.48 19.98
C GLN A 201 6.09 -22.19 19.40
N ARG A 202 4.91 -21.99 19.72
CA ARG A 202 4.33 -20.70 19.30
C ARG A 202 4.71 -19.60 20.29
N VAL A 203 4.91 -18.46 19.62
CA VAL A 203 5.32 -17.32 20.47
C VAL A 203 4.42 -16.13 20.11
N PHE A 204 3.83 -15.45 21.17
CA PHE A 204 2.80 -14.44 20.86
C PHE A 204 3.29 -13.07 21.32
N GLY A 205 4.48 -13.02 21.68
CA GLY A 205 5.02 -11.71 22.09
C GLY A 205 6.16 -11.90 23.10
N TYR A 206 6.45 -10.78 23.81
CA TYR A 206 7.57 -10.82 24.77
C TYR A 206 7.12 -10.23 26.11
N ALA A 207 7.88 -10.67 27.08
CA ALA A 207 7.77 -9.98 28.38
C ALA A 207 9.10 -9.33 28.74
N LEU A 208 8.92 -8.06 29.19
CA LEU A 208 10.16 -7.33 29.56
C LEU A 208 10.26 -7.19 31.09
N TYR A 209 11.58 -7.44 31.59
CA TYR A 209 11.80 -7.33 33.05
C TYR A 209 12.90 -6.29 33.31
N MET A 210 12.50 -5.45 34.23
CA MET A 210 13.55 -4.49 34.64
C MET A 210 13.29 -4.07 36.10
N ASP A 211 14.37 -4.24 36.96
CA ASP A 211 14.38 -3.80 38.36
C ASP A 211 13.15 -4.33 39.12
N GLY A 212 12.81 -5.59 38.91
CA GLY A 212 11.73 -6.23 39.72
C GLY A 212 10.36 -5.97 39.11
N ASN A 213 10.26 -5.04 38.06
CA ASN A 213 8.98 -4.82 37.34
C ASN A 213 8.97 -5.56 36.00
N ASN A 214 7.63 -5.79 35.56
CA ASN A 214 7.57 -6.46 34.24
C ASN A 214 6.35 -5.97 33.46
N THR A 215 6.55 -6.04 32.12
CA THR A 215 5.41 -5.70 31.24
C THR A 215 5.33 -6.72 30.10
N LYS A 216 4.10 -7.07 29.83
CA LYS A 216 3.87 -8.07 28.75
C LYS A 216 3.60 -7.34 27.43
N LEU A 217 4.32 -7.73 26.40
CA LEU A 217 4.13 -7.13 25.05
C LEU A 217 3.63 -8.21 24.07
N SER A 218 2.50 -7.81 23.44
CA SER A 218 1.93 -8.84 22.54
C SER A 218 2.09 -8.41 21.08
N TYR A 219 2.38 -9.49 20.28
CA TYR A 219 2.37 -9.16 18.84
C TYR A 219 0.98 -8.69 18.41
N PRO A 220 0.94 -7.70 17.46
CA PRO A 220 -0.37 -7.27 16.93
C PRO A 220 -0.89 -8.23 15.84
N LEU A 221 -1.56 -9.28 16.24
CA LEU A 221 -1.86 -10.36 15.27
C LEU A 221 -3.36 -10.38 14.97
N GLU A 222 -4.08 -9.36 15.36
CA GLU A 222 -5.57 -9.40 15.33
C GLU A 222 -6.06 -9.45 13.87
N LYS A 223 -5.18 -9.03 12.92
CA LYS A 223 -5.66 -8.97 11.51
C LYS A 223 -5.17 -10.20 10.73
N PHE A 224 -4.50 -11.18 11.51
CA PHE A 224 -3.91 -12.31 10.74
C PHE A 224 -4.56 -13.63 11.20
N ASP A 225 -4.44 -14.64 10.31
CA ASP A 225 -4.96 -15.98 10.67
C ASP A 225 -4.42 -16.44 12.03
N SER A 226 -5.21 -17.28 12.77
CA SER A 226 -4.89 -17.69 14.17
C SER A 226 -3.57 -18.47 14.23
N ASP A 227 -3.22 -18.97 13.07
CA ASP A 227 -1.98 -19.77 13.11
C ASP A 227 -0.76 -18.86 12.99
N VAL A 228 -0.99 -17.56 12.66
CA VAL A 228 0.18 -16.66 12.49
C VAL A 228 0.68 -16.20 13.86
N SER A 229 1.88 -16.54 14.12
CA SER A 229 2.60 -16.13 15.35
C SER A 229 4.10 -16.40 15.18
N GLY A 230 4.84 -15.85 16.13
CA GLY A 230 6.27 -16.29 16.12
C GLY A 230 6.41 -17.79 16.40
N ARG A 231 7.64 -18.31 15.95
CA ARG A 231 7.92 -19.72 16.25
C ARG A 231 9.34 -19.86 16.80
N SER A 232 9.31 -20.58 17.88
CA SER A 232 10.66 -20.95 18.36
C SER A 232 10.85 -22.46 18.27
N PHE A 233 12.18 -22.89 18.09
CA PHE A 233 12.42 -24.32 17.85
C PHE A 233 13.92 -24.60 17.94
N HIS A 234 14.19 -25.92 17.98
CA HIS A 234 15.62 -26.26 17.78
C HIS A 234 16.03 -26.01 16.33
N ASN A 235 17.04 -25.18 16.17
CA ASN A 235 17.43 -24.72 14.80
C ASN A 235 17.81 -25.91 13.91
N GLY A 236 18.56 -26.84 14.44
CA GLY A 236 19.00 -28.00 13.64
C GLY A 236 17.84 -28.79 13.04
N ARG A 237 16.82 -28.93 13.87
CA ARG A 237 15.66 -29.70 13.35
C ARG A 237 14.97 -28.94 12.21
N PHE A 238 14.87 -27.64 12.37
CA PHE A 238 14.21 -26.82 11.33
C PHE A 238 15.03 -26.85 10.02
N ILE A 239 16.33 -26.69 10.09
CA ILE A 239 17.17 -26.68 8.88
C ILE A 239 17.10 -28.07 8.21
N GLN A 240 17.14 -29.11 9.05
CA GLN A 240 17.08 -30.46 8.44
C GLN A 240 15.76 -30.68 7.70
N ARG A 241 14.73 -30.16 8.31
CA ARG A 241 13.44 -30.31 7.60
C ARG A 241 13.44 -29.53 6.28
N MET A 242 14.10 -28.38 6.30
CA MET A 242 14.13 -27.59 5.04
C MET A 242 14.99 -28.29 3.99
N ARG A 243 16.10 -28.83 4.44
CA ARG A 243 16.97 -29.57 3.49
C ARG A 243 16.26 -30.80 2.93
N GLU A 244 15.63 -31.47 3.84
CA GLU A 244 14.89 -32.68 3.37
C GLU A 244 13.81 -32.30 2.36
N LYS A 245 13.19 -31.21 2.69
CA LYS A 245 12.11 -30.79 1.77
C LYS A 245 12.70 -30.39 0.40
N ALA A 246 13.78 -29.64 0.41
CA ALA A 246 14.41 -29.24 -0.87
C ALA A 246 14.92 -30.46 -1.63
N SER A 247 15.41 -31.46 -0.97
CA SER A 247 16.00 -32.65 -1.65
C SER A 247 14.93 -33.53 -2.28
N THR A 248 13.71 -33.28 -1.81
CA THR A 248 12.64 -34.11 -2.40
C THR A 248 12.39 -33.70 -3.85
N LEU A 249 12.92 -32.54 -4.27
CA LEU A 249 12.66 -32.08 -5.64
C LEU A 249 13.72 -32.65 -6.58
N SER A 250 13.30 -33.13 -7.81
CA SER A 250 14.24 -33.80 -8.75
C SER A 250 15.19 -32.79 -9.38
N ASN A 251 14.85 -31.48 -9.32
CA ASN A 251 15.70 -30.44 -9.96
C ASN A 251 16.69 -29.85 -8.96
N VAL A 252 16.64 -30.39 -7.71
CA VAL A 252 17.59 -29.88 -6.70
C VAL A 252 18.54 -31.02 -6.34
N ARG A 253 19.81 -30.69 -6.48
CA ARG A 253 20.84 -31.66 -6.03
C ARG A 253 21.64 -31.08 -4.86
N LEU A 254 21.50 -31.80 -3.69
CA LEU A 254 22.25 -31.36 -2.49
C LEU A 254 23.52 -32.21 -2.35
N GLU A 255 24.61 -31.48 -2.17
CA GLU A 255 25.89 -32.21 -2.06
C GLU A 255 26.69 -31.68 -0.87
N GLN A 256 27.26 -32.72 -0.28
CA GLN A 256 28.11 -32.30 0.84
C GLN A 256 29.53 -32.03 0.34
N GLY A 257 29.98 -30.81 0.56
CA GLY A 257 31.32 -30.37 0.16
C GLY A 257 31.58 -28.94 0.66
N THR A 258 32.91 -28.65 0.77
CA THR A 258 33.25 -27.30 1.26
C THR A 258 33.76 -26.45 0.08
N VAL A 259 32.94 -25.45 -0.18
CA VAL A 259 33.36 -24.57 -1.30
C VAL A 259 34.58 -23.75 -0.86
N THR A 260 35.63 -23.73 -1.65
CA THR A 260 36.89 -23.09 -1.25
C THR A 260 37.07 -21.78 -2.01
N SER A 261 36.54 -21.75 -3.37
CA SER A 261 36.72 -20.46 -4.07
C SER A 261 35.69 -20.35 -5.20
N LEU A 262 35.47 -18.95 -5.64
CA LEU A 262 34.62 -18.69 -6.83
C LEU A 262 35.47 -18.72 -8.10
N LEU A 263 34.97 -19.40 -9.11
CA LEU A 263 35.71 -19.45 -10.38
C LEU A 263 35.41 -18.20 -11.21
N GLU A 264 36.47 -17.44 -11.36
CA GLU A 264 36.24 -16.15 -12.07
C GLU A 264 37.06 -16.12 -13.36
N GLU A 265 36.33 -15.77 -14.47
CA GLU A 265 37.00 -15.57 -15.78
C GLU A 265 36.62 -14.18 -16.33
N ASN A 266 37.67 -13.33 -16.61
CA ASN A 266 37.48 -11.96 -17.12
C ASN A 266 36.47 -11.17 -16.28
N GLY A 267 36.52 -11.35 -14.90
CA GLY A 267 35.67 -10.50 -14.02
C GLY A 267 34.26 -11.08 -13.86
N THR A 268 33.89 -12.25 -14.45
CA THR A 268 32.57 -12.91 -14.33
C THR A 268 32.72 -14.26 -13.60
N VAL A 269 31.91 -14.43 -12.62
CA VAL A 269 31.92 -15.72 -11.89
C VAL A 269 31.19 -16.79 -12.73
N LYS A 270 31.85 -17.94 -12.88
CA LYS A 270 31.27 -18.97 -13.76
C LYS A 270 30.97 -20.25 -12.98
N GLY A 271 31.25 -20.21 -11.67
CA GLY A 271 30.96 -21.42 -10.87
C GLY A 271 31.81 -21.43 -9.59
N VAL A 272 31.99 -22.70 -9.05
CA VAL A 272 32.70 -22.76 -7.74
C VAL A 272 33.63 -23.98 -7.77
N GLN A 273 34.68 -23.82 -7.01
CA GLN A 273 35.53 -24.98 -6.67
C GLN A 273 35.29 -25.43 -5.22
N TYR A 274 35.08 -26.81 -5.07
CA TYR A 274 34.85 -27.24 -3.68
C TYR A 274 35.51 -28.59 -3.44
N LYS A 275 35.74 -28.87 -2.14
CA LYS A 275 36.36 -30.14 -1.73
C LYS A 275 35.30 -31.09 -1.13
N THR A 276 35.35 -32.37 -1.71
CA THR A 276 34.40 -33.36 -1.15
C THR A 276 34.89 -33.87 0.22
N ARG A 277 34.06 -34.68 0.84
CA ARG A 277 34.45 -35.22 2.16
C ARG A 277 35.75 -36.04 2.05
N ASN A 278 36.05 -36.56 0.88
CA ASN A 278 37.24 -37.42 0.72
C ASN A 278 38.46 -36.59 0.27
N GLY A 279 38.26 -35.25 0.27
CA GLY A 279 39.40 -34.33 0.03
C GLY A 279 39.63 -34.12 -1.47
N GLU A 280 38.72 -34.67 -2.35
CA GLU A 280 38.86 -34.44 -3.81
C GLU A 280 38.36 -33.05 -4.20
N GLU A 281 39.18 -32.43 -5.04
CA GLU A 281 38.78 -31.07 -5.49
C GLU A 281 37.95 -31.17 -6.78
N ILE A 282 36.74 -30.56 -6.66
CA ILE A 282 35.80 -30.68 -7.79
C ILE A 282 35.42 -29.26 -8.23
N THR A 283 35.22 -29.13 -9.58
CA THR A 283 34.74 -27.84 -10.11
C THR A 283 33.37 -28.01 -10.76
N THR A 284 32.54 -26.95 -10.44
CA THR A 284 31.21 -27.01 -11.07
C THR A 284 30.84 -25.61 -11.60
N TYR A 285 30.01 -25.65 -12.75
CA TYR A 285 29.75 -24.36 -13.43
C TYR A 285 28.25 -24.10 -13.46
N ALA A 286 27.89 -22.78 -13.39
CA ALA A 286 26.52 -22.32 -13.58
C ALA A 286 26.51 -20.83 -13.92
N PRO A 287 25.47 -20.49 -14.65
CA PRO A 287 25.38 -19.07 -15.04
C PRO A 287 25.21 -18.16 -13.82
N LEU A 288 24.58 -18.68 -12.77
CA LEU A 288 24.43 -17.83 -11.58
C LEU A 288 24.81 -18.63 -10.32
N THR A 289 25.72 -18.01 -9.48
CA THR A 289 26.11 -18.59 -8.18
C THR A 289 25.62 -17.68 -7.05
N VAL A 290 24.77 -18.30 -6.16
CA VAL A 290 24.31 -17.51 -4.99
C VAL A 290 25.03 -18.02 -3.73
N VAL A 291 25.74 -17.07 -3.09
CA VAL A 291 26.51 -17.43 -1.89
C VAL A 291 25.69 -17.11 -0.63
N CYS A 292 25.36 -18.22 0.16
CA CYS A 292 24.60 -18.05 1.43
C CYS A 292 25.24 -18.91 2.52
N ASP A 293 26.56 -18.79 2.78
CA ASP A 293 27.25 -19.77 3.66
C ASP A 293 27.36 -19.22 5.09
N GLY A 294 26.55 -18.13 5.35
CA GLY A 294 26.29 -17.81 6.77
C GLY A 294 27.29 -16.75 7.30
N CYS A 295 27.31 -16.57 8.63
CA CYS A 295 27.95 -15.41 9.28
C CYS A 295 29.47 -15.57 9.27
N PHE A 296 29.97 -16.77 8.84
CA PHE A 296 31.44 -16.95 8.82
C PHE A 296 31.91 -17.13 7.38
N SER A 297 31.16 -16.51 6.50
CA SER A 297 31.46 -16.72 5.08
C SER A 297 32.91 -16.31 4.75
N ASN A 298 33.65 -17.22 4.01
CA ASN A 298 35.00 -16.88 3.53
C ASN A 298 34.96 -16.31 2.11
N LEU A 299 33.75 -16.28 1.53
CA LEU A 299 33.64 -15.86 0.11
C LEU A 299 33.09 -14.43 0.03
N ARG A 300 32.79 -13.87 1.13
CA ARG A 300 32.06 -12.59 1.14
C ARG A 300 32.96 -11.47 0.60
N ARG A 301 34.27 -11.52 0.78
CA ARG A 301 35.16 -10.40 0.39
C ARG A 301 35.25 -10.28 -1.13
N SER A 302 34.80 -11.41 -1.74
CA SER A 302 34.86 -11.38 -3.21
C SER A 302 33.62 -10.68 -3.80
N LEU A 303 32.57 -10.54 -2.95
CA LEU A 303 31.31 -10.06 -3.57
C LEU A 303 30.80 -8.83 -2.80
N CYS A 304 31.58 -8.45 -1.72
CA CYS A 304 31.17 -7.24 -0.97
C CYS A 304 32.36 -6.70 -0.20
N THR A 305 32.23 -5.35 0.22
CA THR A 305 33.24 -4.76 1.12
C THR A 305 32.76 -4.88 2.58
N PRO A 306 33.26 -6.00 3.22
CA PRO A 306 32.71 -6.32 4.55
C PRO A 306 33.28 -5.41 5.66
N LYS A 307 32.31 -4.89 6.47
CA LYS A 307 32.70 -4.23 7.74
C LYS A 307 32.04 -4.95 8.92
N VAL A 308 32.80 -5.99 9.39
CA VAL A 308 32.18 -6.84 10.43
C VAL A 308 32.59 -6.31 11.81
N GLU A 309 31.52 -6.12 12.58
CA GLU A 309 31.75 -5.74 13.99
C GLU A 309 31.26 -6.82 14.95
N ASN A 310 32.00 -6.94 16.07
CA ASN A 310 31.61 -7.94 17.09
C ASN A 310 31.30 -7.23 18.42
N PRO A 311 30.03 -6.87 18.48
CA PRO A 311 29.69 -6.01 19.64
C PRO A 311 29.59 -6.83 20.94
N SER A 312 29.22 -8.09 20.84
CA SER A 312 29.06 -8.89 22.07
C SER A 312 29.04 -10.37 21.71
N CYS A 313 28.91 -11.22 22.84
CA CYS A 313 28.83 -12.69 22.67
C CYS A 313 27.63 -13.24 23.44
N PHE A 314 26.88 -14.14 22.72
CA PHE A 314 25.79 -14.82 23.47
C PHE A 314 26.29 -16.11 24.11
N VAL A 315 25.88 -16.23 25.35
CA VAL A 315 26.12 -17.50 26.08
C VAL A 315 24.77 -18.21 26.24
N GLY A 316 24.72 -19.41 25.68
CA GLY A 316 23.42 -20.12 25.61
C GLY A 316 23.34 -21.29 26.60
N LEU A 317 22.19 -21.41 27.28
CA LEU A 317 21.87 -22.57 28.16
C LEU A 317 20.49 -23.12 27.78
N ILE A 318 20.34 -24.40 28.19
CA ILE A 318 18.98 -24.98 28.03
C ILE A 318 18.43 -25.30 29.44
N LEU A 319 17.36 -24.63 29.67
CA LEU A 319 16.69 -24.92 30.97
C LEU A 319 15.60 -25.97 30.79
N GLU A 320 15.60 -26.97 31.79
CA GLU A 320 14.57 -28.04 31.74
C GLU A 320 13.76 -28.03 33.04
N ASN A 321 12.55 -28.54 32.94
CA ASN A 321 11.67 -28.74 34.12
C ASN A 321 11.25 -27.41 34.74
N CYS A 322 11.10 -26.38 33.85
CA CYS A 322 10.57 -25.11 34.40
C CYS A 322 9.65 -24.45 33.37
N GLU A 323 8.78 -23.57 33.90
CA GLU A 323 7.87 -22.86 32.98
C GLU A 323 8.21 -21.36 32.98
N LEU A 324 7.94 -20.85 31.76
CA LEU A 324 8.18 -19.40 31.69
C LEU A 324 7.06 -18.64 32.45
N PRO A 325 7.41 -17.44 33.01
CA PRO A 325 6.40 -16.66 33.77
C PRO A 325 5.17 -16.34 32.90
N TYR A 326 5.43 -16.04 31.66
CA TYR A 326 4.30 -15.84 30.73
C TYR A 326 4.38 -16.88 29.61
N ALA A 327 3.36 -17.63 29.58
CA ALA A 327 3.37 -18.73 28.60
C ALA A 327 3.39 -18.18 27.17
N ASN A 328 4.14 -18.82 26.30
CA ASN A 328 4.19 -18.54 24.85
C ASN A 328 4.70 -17.13 24.57
N HIS A 329 5.46 -16.62 25.47
CA HIS A 329 6.10 -15.31 25.25
C HIS A 329 7.61 -15.42 25.51
N GLY A 330 8.35 -14.75 24.57
CA GLY A 330 9.77 -14.58 24.93
C GLY A 330 9.95 -13.63 26.13
N HIS A 331 11.05 -13.82 26.82
CA HIS A 331 11.29 -12.97 28.01
C HIS A 331 12.64 -12.28 27.86
N VAL A 332 12.53 -10.97 28.01
CA VAL A 332 13.77 -10.20 27.95
C VAL A 332 14.02 -9.53 29.31
N VAL A 333 15.18 -9.93 29.90
CA VAL A 333 15.55 -9.27 31.17
C VAL A 333 16.60 -8.19 30.88
N LEU A 334 16.11 -6.92 31.16
CA LEU A 334 17.11 -5.84 30.99
C LEU A 334 18.10 -5.82 32.16
N GLY A 335 19.14 -6.77 31.99
CA GLY A 335 20.09 -7.02 33.09
C GLY A 335 21.33 -6.14 32.94
N ASP A 336 22.13 -6.09 33.98
CA ASP A 336 23.44 -5.39 33.99
C ASP A 336 24.59 -6.40 33.98
N PRO A 337 25.40 -6.20 32.94
CA PRO A 337 25.57 -5.02 32.06
C PRO A 337 24.79 -5.16 30.75
N SER A 338 24.18 -6.41 30.43
CA SER A 338 23.51 -6.54 29.12
C SER A 338 22.26 -7.41 29.27
N PRO A 339 21.38 -7.47 28.25
CA PRO A 339 20.09 -8.17 28.32
C PRO A 339 20.26 -9.70 28.32
N ILE A 340 19.20 -10.36 28.90
CA ILE A 340 19.12 -11.84 28.96
C ILE A 340 17.78 -12.27 28.34
N LEU A 341 17.89 -13.30 27.44
CA LEU A 341 16.66 -13.72 26.75
C LEU A 341 16.29 -15.15 27.14
N PHE A 342 14.93 -15.31 27.18
CA PHE A 342 14.38 -16.67 27.40
C PHE A 342 13.25 -16.90 26.39
N TYR A 343 13.31 -18.05 25.84
CA TYR A 343 12.14 -18.43 25.02
C TYR A 343 12.11 -19.95 24.86
N PRO A 344 10.92 -20.45 24.79
CA PRO A 344 10.79 -21.91 24.69
C PRO A 344 11.21 -22.43 23.31
N ILE A 345 11.96 -23.55 23.26
CA ILE A 345 12.38 -24.06 21.93
C ILE A 345 11.83 -25.48 21.76
N SER A 346 11.22 -26.04 22.87
CA SER A 346 10.47 -27.31 22.81
C SER A 346 9.51 -27.37 24.02
N THR A 347 8.76 -28.39 24.04
CA THR A 347 7.76 -28.52 25.14
C THR A 347 8.47 -28.73 26.49
N THR A 348 9.76 -29.10 26.40
CA THR A 348 10.42 -29.41 27.70
C THR A 348 11.64 -28.52 27.88
N GLU A 349 11.94 -27.74 26.79
CA GLU A 349 13.22 -27.01 26.93
C GLU A 349 12.98 -25.52 26.67
N ILE A 350 13.75 -24.68 27.47
CA ILE A 350 13.71 -23.22 27.31
C ILE A 350 15.16 -22.74 27.05
N ARG A 351 15.23 -21.99 26.00
CA ARG A 351 16.56 -21.40 25.71
C ARG A 351 16.78 -20.12 26.53
N CYS A 352 18.04 -20.12 27.09
CA CYS A 352 18.48 -18.90 27.77
C CYS A 352 19.74 -18.35 27.08
N LEU A 353 19.57 -17.05 26.68
CA LEU A 353 20.74 -16.42 26.05
C LEU A 353 21.16 -15.19 26.88
N VAL A 354 22.41 -15.38 27.36
CA VAL A 354 22.97 -14.26 28.13
C VAL A 354 23.96 -13.50 27.23
N ASP A 355 23.62 -12.22 27.15
CA ASP A 355 24.57 -11.42 26.34
C ASP A 355 25.72 -10.91 27.22
N VAL A 356 26.98 -11.11 26.71
CA VAL A 356 28.18 -10.61 27.40
C VAL A 356 28.89 -9.62 26.46
N PRO A 357 28.82 -8.31 26.91
CA PRO A 357 29.37 -7.29 26.02
C PRO A 357 30.89 -7.43 25.87
N GLY A 358 31.38 -7.06 24.63
CA GLY A 358 32.83 -7.08 24.35
C GLY A 358 33.28 -8.40 23.69
N GLN A 359 34.69 -8.48 23.42
CA GLN A 359 35.21 -9.64 22.66
C GLN A 359 35.80 -10.69 23.61
N LYS A 360 36.00 -10.25 24.85
CA LYS A 360 36.58 -11.23 25.79
C LYS A 360 35.49 -11.75 26.74
N VAL A 361 35.32 -13.09 26.58
CA VAL A 361 34.27 -13.66 27.46
C VAL A 361 34.95 -14.62 28.44
N PRO A 362 34.31 -14.71 29.66
CA PRO A 362 34.88 -15.66 30.63
C PRO A 362 35.00 -17.07 30.02
N SER A 363 36.14 -17.77 30.45
CA SER A 363 36.42 -19.10 29.86
C SER A 363 35.44 -20.17 30.38
N VAL A 364 34.99 -20.94 29.36
CA VAL A 364 34.08 -22.06 29.75
C VAL A 364 34.93 -23.23 30.28
N ALA A 365 36.12 -23.45 29.81
CA ALA A 365 36.95 -24.64 30.11
C ALA A 365 37.42 -24.61 31.57
N ASN A 366 37.64 -23.38 32.16
CA ASN A 366 38.23 -23.37 33.52
C ASN A 366 37.17 -22.98 34.56
N GLY A 367 35.83 -22.87 34.15
CA GLY A 367 34.71 -22.70 35.11
C GLY A 367 34.44 -21.21 35.37
N GLU A 368 35.20 -20.28 34.82
CA GLU A 368 35.00 -18.82 35.04
C GLU A 368 33.62 -18.38 34.53
N MET A 369 33.25 -19.03 33.39
CA MET A 369 31.92 -18.65 32.86
C MET A 369 30.81 -19.07 33.82
N ALA A 370 30.90 -20.25 34.34
CA ALA A 370 29.88 -20.70 35.32
C ALA A 370 29.86 -19.78 36.54
N HIS A 371 31.05 -19.42 36.98
CA HIS A 371 31.11 -18.49 38.14
C HIS A 371 30.45 -17.16 37.79
N TYR A 372 30.75 -16.66 36.56
CA TYR A 372 30.14 -15.39 36.12
C TYR A 372 28.61 -15.51 36.07
N LEU A 373 28.08 -16.62 35.52
CA LEU A 373 26.61 -16.80 35.42
C LEU A 373 25.97 -16.90 36.81
N LYS A 374 26.67 -17.44 37.85
CA LYS A 374 26.07 -17.64 39.19
C LYS A 374 26.14 -16.35 40.00
N THR A 375 27.16 -15.60 39.78
CA THR A 375 27.37 -14.50 40.73
C THR A 375 26.82 -13.20 40.14
N THR A 376 26.95 -13.07 38.78
CA THR A 376 26.57 -11.77 38.19
C THR A 376 25.18 -11.85 37.52
N VAL A 377 24.86 -12.99 36.86
CA VAL A 377 23.64 -13.06 36.04
C VAL A 377 22.49 -13.64 36.88
N ALA A 378 22.69 -14.65 37.74
CA ALA A 378 21.63 -15.43 38.41
C ALA A 378 20.79 -14.52 39.32
N PRO A 379 21.39 -13.50 40.00
CA PRO A 379 20.57 -12.66 40.90
C PRO A 379 19.54 -11.82 40.13
N GLN A 380 19.76 -11.65 38.85
CA GLN A 380 18.85 -10.76 38.08
C GLN A 380 17.81 -11.59 37.32
N ILE A 381 17.84 -12.95 37.49
CA ILE A 381 16.89 -13.83 36.78
C ILE A 381 15.57 -13.89 37.55
N PRO A 382 14.48 -13.90 36.81
CA PRO A 382 13.20 -14.02 37.51
C PRO A 382 13.18 -15.28 38.42
N PRO A 383 12.56 -15.09 39.62
CA PRO A 383 12.62 -16.11 40.67
C PRO A 383 12.11 -17.47 40.16
N GLN A 384 11.16 -17.42 39.20
CA GLN A 384 10.55 -18.69 38.72
C GLN A 384 11.58 -19.49 37.90
N LEU A 385 12.61 -18.78 37.31
CA LEU A 385 13.55 -19.49 36.41
C LEU A 385 14.90 -19.69 37.10
N TYR A 386 14.97 -19.23 38.36
CA TYR A 386 16.29 -19.19 39.04
C TYR A 386 16.84 -20.61 39.25
N HIS A 387 16.01 -21.46 39.83
CA HIS A 387 16.53 -22.81 40.17
C HIS A 387 16.91 -23.59 38.91
N SER A 388 16.07 -23.49 37.89
CA SER A 388 16.40 -24.21 36.63
C SER A 388 17.64 -23.62 35.97
N PHE A 389 17.76 -22.35 36.11
CA PHE A 389 18.97 -21.69 35.55
C PHE A 389 20.23 -22.19 36.25
N ILE A 390 20.24 -22.29 37.60
CA ILE A 390 21.42 -22.80 38.34
C ILE A 390 21.69 -24.26 38.00
N ASP A 391 20.62 -24.99 37.87
CA ASP A 391 20.81 -26.42 37.53
C ASP A 391 21.45 -26.56 36.15
N ALA A 392 20.97 -25.71 35.17
CA ALA A 392 21.54 -25.78 33.81
C ALA A 392 23.03 -25.44 33.83
N ILE A 393 23.44 -24.52 34.73
CA ILE A 393 24.87 -24.15 34.81
C ILE A 393 25.68 -25.33 35.38
N GLU A 394 25.11 -26.01 36.35
CA GLU A 394 25.84 -27.13 37.00
C GLU A 394 25.96 -28.32 36.05
N LYS A 395 25.02 -28.42 35.13
CA LYS A 395 25.10 -29.53 34.15
C LYS A 395 26.25 -29.29 33.16
N GLY A 396 26.64 -28.03 32.90
CA GLY A 396 27.94 -27.68 32.28
C GLY A 396 27.81 -27.62 30.76
N ASN A 397 26.59 -27.72 30.11
CA ASN A 397 26.49 -27.61 28.63
C ASN A 397 26.31 -26.15 28.22
N ILE A 398 27.42 -25.34 28.40
CA ILE A 398 27.39 -23.89 28.09
C ILE A 398 28.03 -23.68 26.72
N ARG A 399 27.19 -22.90 25.85
CA ARG A 399 27.73 -22.62 24.50
C ARG A 399 27.81 -21.10 24.28
N THR A 400 28.85 -20.78 23.41
CA THR A 400 28.97 -19.33 23.16
C THR A 400 28.99 -19.08 21.65
N MET A 401 28.43 -17.90 21.36
CA MET A 401 28.42 -17.49 19.94
C MET A 401 28.59 -15.97 19.86
N PRO A 402 29.63 -15.56 19.00
CA PRO A 402 29.79 -14.10 18.85
C PRO A 402 28.61 -13.47 18.09
N ASN A 403 28.25 -12.27 18.56
CA ASN A 403 27.19 -11.53 17.85
C ASN A 403 27.84 -10.52 16.89
N ARG A 404 27.62 -10.77 15.58
CA ARG A 404 28.28 -9.92 14.56
C ARG A 404 27.24 -9.00 13.91
N SER A 405 27.74 -7.88 13.52
CA SER A 405 26.90 -6.93 12.76
C SER A 405 27.67 -6.44 11.52
N MET A 406 26.84 -6.39 10.49
CA MET A 406 27.51 -5.98 9.25
C MET A 406 26.46 -5.38 8.29
N PRO A 407 26.72 -4.10 7.91
CA PRO A 407 25.82 -3.53 6.90
C PRO A 407 26.06 -4.16 5.51
N ALA A 408 25.03 -3.96 4.65
CA ALA A 408 25.16 -4.59 3.31
C ALA A 408 25.77 -3.58 2.33
N ILE A 409 27.04 -3.90 1.87
CA ILE A 409 27.67 -3.05 0.83
C ILE A 409 28.09 -3.96 -0.34
N PRO A 410 27.09 -4.15 -1.24
CA PRO A 410 27.29 -5.14 -2.29
C PRO A 410 28.31 -4.66 -3.34
N LEU A 411 29.10 -5.56 -3.92
CA LEU A 411 29.91 -5.35 -5.15
C LEU A 411 29.29 -6.11 -6.31
N PRO A 412 28.51 -5.39 -7.11
CA PRO A 412 27.88 -6.11 -8.24
C PRO A 412 28.92 -6.88 -9.07
N THR A 413 28.69 -8.16 -9.04
CA THR A 413 29.66 -9.05 -9.73
C THR A 413 28.89 -9.99 -10.68
N PRO A 414 29.10 -9.85 -11.99
CA PRO A 414 28.39 -10.71 -12.94
C PRO A 414 28.58 -12.20 -12.63
N GLY A 415 27.41 -12.92 -12.54
CA GLY A 415 27.47 -14.39 -12.38
C GLY A 415 27.39 -14.79 -10.90
N ALA A 416 27.33 -13.78 -9.97
CA ALA A 416 27.28 -14.18 -8.55
C ALA A 416 26.50 -13.15 -7.74
N LEU A 417 25.86 -13.70 -6.66
CA LEU A 417 25.06 -12.84 -5.76
C LEU A 417 25.24 -13.33 -4.32
N LEU A 418 25.29 -12.36 -3.38
CA LEU A 418 25.44 -12.71 -1.95
C LEU A 418 24.11 -12.49 -1.22
N MET A 419 23.79 -13.44 -0.22
CA MET A 419 22.52 -13.29 0.54
C MET A 419 22.70 -13.92 1.93
N GLY A 420 21.70 -13.66 2.77
CA GLY A 420 21.75 -14.23 4.14
C GLY A 420 22.78 -13.51 5.02
N ASP A 421 23.16 -14.16 6.07
CA ASP A 421 24.10 -13.50 7.01
C ASP A 421 25.49 -13.40 6.38
N ALA A 422 25.65 -14.05 5.22
CA ALA A 422 26.92 -13.81 4.49
C ALA A 422 26.96 -12.40 3.91
N PHE A 423 25.81 -11.86 3.70
CA PHE A 423 25.74 -10.54 3.04
C PHE A 423 25.37 -9.45 4.03
N ASN A 424 24.47 -9.69 4.88
CA ASN A 424 23.91 -8.69 5.81
C ASN A 424 23.62 -9.32 7.17
N MET A 425 24.41 -8.67 8.34
CA MET A 425 24.19 -9.21 9.71
C MET A 425 23.72 -8.10 10.64
N ARG A 426 23.00 -8.50 11.58
CA ARG A 426 22.55 -7.55 12.63
C ARG A 426 22.63 -8.23 13.99
N HIS A 427 22.61 -7.36 14.99
CA HIS A 427 22.59 -7.99 16.33
C HIS A 427 21.37 -8.93 16.47
N PRO A 428 21.55 -10.16 17.14
CA PRO A 428 20.49 -11.18 17.18
C PRO A 428 19.47 -10.91 18.30
N LEU A 429 19.61 -9.75 18.88
CA LEU A 429 18.73 -9.45 20.03
C LEU A 429 17.26 -9.49 19.59
N THR A 430 16.98 -9.10 18.41
CA THR A 430 15.56 -8.98 18.01
C THR A 430 15.14 -10.21 17.20
N GLY A 431 16.08 -11.12 16.88
CA GLY A 431 15.75 -12.39 16.18
C GLY A 431 15.21 -12.11 14.77
N GLY A 432 15.74 -11.16 13.96
CA GLY A 432 15.15 -10.73 12.67
C GLY A 432 15.95 -11.32 11.49
N GLY A 433 17.07 -12.05 11.75
CA GLY A 433 17.94 -12.53 10.65
C GLY A 433 17.18 -13.42 9.67
N MET A 434 16.44 -14.41 10.20
CA MET A 434 15.72 -15.34 9.30
C MET A 434 14.60 -14.61 8.55
N THR A 435 14.00 -13.65 9.22
CA THR A 435 12.91 -12.89 8.55
C THR A 435 13.46 -12.11 7.36
N VAL A 436 14.58 -11.49 7.52
CA VAL A 436 15.16 -10.73 6.39
C VAL A 436 15.57 -11.72 5.28
N ALA A 437 16.18 -12.87 5.70
CA ALA A 437 16.61 -13.85 4.68
C ALA A 437 15.41 -14.36 3.86
N LEU A 438 14.36 -14.69 4.53
CA LEU A 438 13.19 -15.22 3.80
C LEU A 438 12.53 -14.13 2.95
N SER A 439 12.51 -12.90 3.48
CA SER A 439 11.97 -11.79 2.64
C SER A 439 12.84 -11.60 1.39
N ASP A 440 14.18 -11.73 1.56
CA ASP A 440 15.08 -11.60 0.40
C ASP A 440 14.84 -12.72 -0.63
N ILE A 441 14.52 -13.85 -0.14
CA ILE A 441 14.31 -14.98 -1.08
C ILE A 441 13.05 -14.73 -1.90
N VAL A 442 12.02 -14.26 -1.22
CA VAL A 442 10.77 -13.96 -1.97
C VAL A 442 11.07 -12.89 -3.04
N LEU A 443 11.81 -11.94 -2.66
CA LEU A 443 12.13 -10.87 -3.63
C LEU A 443 12.98 -11.42 -4.79
N LEU A 444 14.01 -12.13 -4.44
CA LEU A 444 14.87 -12.69 -5.51
C LEU A 444 14.08 -13.64 -6.41
N ARG A 445 13.29 -14.51 -5.80
CA ARG A 445 12.41 -15.40 -6.60
C ARG A 445 11.59 -14.60 -7.62
N ASP A 446 11.04 -13.50 -7.16
CA ASP A 446 10.16 -12.71 -8.06
C ASP A 446 10.98 -12.03 -9.15
N LEU A 447 12.19 -11.65 -8.82
CA LEU A 447 13.02 -10.98 -9.83
C LEU A 447 13.52 -11.98 -10.87
N LEU A 448 13.68 -13.24 -10.42
CA LEU A 448 14.27 -14.21 -11.36
C LEU A 448 13.17 -14.90 -12.18
N ARG A 449 11.97 -14.78 -11.68
CA ARG A 449 10.85 -15.52 -12.29
C ARG A 449 10.66 -15.15 -13.75
N PRO A 450 10.81 -13.90 -14.18
CA PRO A 450 10.59 -13.56 -15.60
C PRO A 450 11.85 -13.85 -16.44
N ILE A 451 12.90 -14.32 -15.85
CA ILE A 451 14.14 -14.49 -16.63
C ILE A 451 14.36 -15.99 -16.90
N HIS A 452 14.33 -16.33 -18.23
CA HIS A 452 14.42 -17.77 -18.58
C HIS A 452 15.87 -18.16 -18.86
N ASP A 453 16.60 -17.18 -19.32
CA ASP A 453 18.02 -17.47 -19.62
C ASP A 453 18.94 -16.62 -18.72
N LEU A 454 19.80 -17.46 -17.94
CA LEU A 454 20.68 -16.74 -16.97
C LEU A 454 22.10 -16.65 -17.52
N SER A 455 22.29 -16.87 -18.80
CA SER A 455 23.67 -17.05 -19.34
C SER A 455 24.33 -15.69 -19.55
N ASP A 456 23.41 -14.60 -19.75
CA ASP A 456 24.04 -13.27 -19.91
C ASP A 456 24.30 -12.64 -18.53
N ALA A 457 25.55 -12.86 -18.00
CA ALA A 457 25.89 -12.54 -16.59
C ALA A 457 25.91 -11.02 -16.39
N SER A 458 26.30 -10.27 -17.41
CA SER A 458 26.41 -8.80 -17.24
C SER A 458 25.02 -8.16 -17.14
N THR A 459 24.13 -8.56 -18.09
CA THR A 459 22.76 -8.00 -18.05
C THR A 459 22.02 -8.44 -16.78
N LEU A 460 22.24 -9.69 -16.50
CA LEU A 460 21.59 -10.19 -15.27
C LEU A 460 22.10 -9.43 -14.03
N CYS A 461 23.38 -9.22 -13.96
CA CYS A 461 23.97 -8.50 -12.81
C CYS A 461 23.40 -7.08 -12.73
N LYS A 462 23.34 -6.39 -13.84
CA LYS A 462 22.75 -5.03 -13.83
C LYS A 462 21.28 -5.07 -13.39
N TYR A 463 20.60 -6.10 -13.82
CA TYR A 463 19.17 -6.24 -13.45
C TYR A 463 19.02 -6.53 -11.96
N LEU A 464 19.89 -7.36 -11.41
CA LEU A 464 19.71 -7.80 -10.01
C LEU A 464 20.24 -6.73 -9.05
N GLU A 465 20.81 -5.65 -9.57
CA GLU A 465 21.12 -4.51 -8.69
C GLU A 465 19.85 -3.97 -8.01
N SER A 466 18.70 -4.15 -8.69
CA SER A 466 17.43 -3.72 -8.07
C SER A 466 17.16 -4.48 -6.76
N PHE A 467 17.66 -5.72 -6.72
CA PHE A 467 17.48 -6.49 -5.46
C PHE A 467 18.02 -5.73 -4.26
N TYR A 468 19.15 -5.06 -4.37
CA TYR A 468 19.79 -4.38 -3.23
C TYR A 468 19.01 -3.13 -2.83
N THR A 469 18.33 -2.54 -3.76
CA THR A 469 17.54 -1.34 -3.44
C THR A 469 16.16 -1.73 -2.90
N LEU A 470 15.53 -2.77 -3.49
CA LEU A 470 14.14 -3.13 -3.12
C LEU A 470 14.10 -3.77 -1.72
N ARG A 471 15.20 -4.28 -1.32
CA ARG A 471 15.18 -4.98 -0.01
C ARG A 471 15.38 -3.98 1.13
N LYS A 472 15.83 -2.78 0.92
CA LYS A 472 16.34 -1.85 1.94
C LYS A 472 15.23 -1.42 2.91
N PRO A 473 14.03 -1.22 2.50
CA PRO A 473 13.03 -0.78 3.49
C PRO A 473 12.82 -1.84 4.59
N VAL A 474 12.69 -3.10 4.20
CA VAL A 474 12.47 -4.14 5.23
C VAL A 474 13.79 -4.43 5.96
N ALA A 475 14.88 -4.64 5.24
CA ALA A 475 16.16 -5.04 5.86
C ALA A 475 16.71 -3.91 6.75
N SER A 476 16.65 -2.71 6.28
CA SER A 476 17.24 -1.61 7.06
C SER A 476 16.42 -1.31 8.33
N THR A 477 15.08 -1.42 8.22
CA THR A 477 14.25 -1.18 9.43
C THR A 477 14.59 -2.20 10.52
N ILE A 478 14.71 -3.43 10.13
CA ILE A 478 14.98 -4.49 11.13
C ILE A 478 16.42 -4.37 11.62
N ASN A 479 17.35 -4.03 10.75
CA ASN A 479 18.75 -3.85 11.18
C ASN A 479 18.89 -2.68 12.15
N THR A 480 18.26 -1.57 11.73
CA THR A 480 18.36 -0.37 12.57
C THR A 480 17.70 -0.58 13.94
N LEU A 481 16.62 -1.25 13.92
CA LEU A 481 15.95 -1.50 15.21
C LEU A 481 16.82 -2.41 16.11
N ALA A 482 17.41 -3.43 15.52
CA ALA A 482 18.24 -4.36 16.34
C ALA A 482 19.44 -3.64 16.93
N GLY A 483 20.10 -2.85 16.15
CA GLY A 483 21.30 -2.13 16.65
C GLY A 483 20.91 -1.09 17.71
N ALA A 484 19.82 -0.33 17.39
CA ALA A 484 19.44 0.76 18.34
C ALA A 484 18.91 0.18 19.65
N LEU A 485 18.13 -0.82 19.54
CA LEU A 485 17.53 -1.39 20.77
C LEU A 485 18.61 -2.05 21.64
N TYR A 486 19.59 -2.72 20.98
CA TYR A 486 20.68 -3.34 21.79
C TYR A 486 21.43 -2.26 22.57
N LYS A 487 21.72 -1.13 21.92
CA LYS A 487 22.45 -0.07 22.65
C LYS A 487 21.61 0.51 23.78
N VAL A 488 20.30 0.57 23.52
CA VAL A 488 19.43 1.15 24.57
C VAL A 488 19.27 0.14 25.72
N PHE A 489 19.27 -1.16 25.42
CA PHE A 489 18.97 -2.16 26.48
C PHE A 489 20.23 -2.45 27.31
N CYS A 490 21.41 -2.04 26.82
CA CYS A 490 22.62 -2.30 27.61
C CYS A 490 22.78 -1.23 28.70
N ALA A 491 23.28 -1.73 29.86
CA ALA A 491 23.49 -0.76 30.96
C ALA A 491 24.67 0.15 30.66
N SER A 492 24.42 1.40 31.00
CA SER A 492 25.48 2.40 30.72
C SER A 492 25.71 3.26 31.97
N PRO A 493 27.02 3.59 32.18
CA PRO A 493 27.29 4.50 33.30
C PRO A 493 26.84 5.94 32.98
N ASP A 494 26.60 6.19 31.67
CA ASP A 494 26.08 7.52 31.27
C ASP A 494 24.62 7.70 31.72
N LEU A 495 24.44 8.77 32.52
CA LEU A 495 23.13 8.98 33.15
C LEU A 495 22.03 9.15 32.07
N ALA A 496 22.31 9.83 30.95
CA ALA A 496 21.31 10.02 29.87
C ALA A 496 20.91 8.68 29.25
N ARG A 497 21.82 7.83 29.03
CA ARG A 497 21.50 6.51 28.44
C ARG A 497 20.76 5.61 29.45
N LYS A 498 21.13 5.82 30.73
CA LYS A 498 20.35 5.09 31.75
C LYS A 498 18.88 5.52 31.74
N GLU A 499 18.74 6.83 31.58
CA GLU A 499 17.35 7.33 31.55
C GLU A 499 16.64 6.85 30.27
N MET A 500 17.36 6.85 29.15
CA MET A 500 16.75 6.36 27.90
C MET A 500 16.28 4.90 28.06
N ARG A 501 17.15 4.14 28.63
CA ARG A 501 16.78 2.73 28.89
C ARG A 501 15.52 2.63 29.75
N GLN A 502 15.44 3.39 30.82
CA GLN A 502 14.23 3.36 31.67
C GLN A 502 13.01 3.89 30.90
N ALA A 503 13.20 4.96 30.12
CA ALA A 503 12.07 5.54 29.34
C ALA A 503 11.53 4.50 28.34
N CYS A 504 12.47 3.83 27.76
CA CYS A 504 12.01 2.79 26.80
C CYS A 504 11.13 1.75 27.49
N PHE A 505 11.57 1.23 28.69
CA PHE A 505 10.74 0.27 29.44
C PHE A 505 9.38 0.88 29.80
N ASP A 506 9.36 2.09 30.26
CA ASP A 506 8.08 2.70 30.71
C ASP A 506 7.19 3.01 29.50
N TYR A 507 7.86 3.48 28.43
CA TYR A 507 7.08 3.79 27.21
C TYR A 507 6.37 2.54 26.69
N LEU A 508 7.06 1.43 26.69
CA LEU A 508 6.44 0.19 26.20
C LEU A 508 5.41 -0.34 27.19
N SER A 509 5.55 0.07 28.42
CA SER A 509 4.61 -0.43 29.45
C SER A 509 3.27 0.29 29.37
N LEU A 510 3.21 1.41 28.60
CA LEU A 510 1.95 2.18 28.52
C LEU A 510 0.92 1.42 27.67
N GLY A 511 1.27 0.40 26.90
CA GLY A 511 0.29 -0.41 26.14
C GLY A 511 -0.33 0.39 25.00
N GLY A 512 -1.14 -0.18 24.07
CA GLY A 512 -1.77 0.50 22.90
C GLY A 512 -0.72 0.78 21.80
N ILE A 513 -0.75 2.02 21.36
CA ILE A 513 0.10 2.33 20.19
C ILE A 513 1.57 2.38 20.62
N PHE A 514 1.83 2.64 21.97
CA PHE A 514 3.22 2.80 22.47
C PHE A 514 3.91 1.44 22.56
N SER A 515 3.14 0.39 22.60
CA SER A 515 3.75 -0.98 22.57
C SER A 515 3.45 -1.66 21.23
N ASN A 516 2.23 -1.50 20.59
CA ASN A 516 1.87 -2.20 19.35
C ASN A 516 2.74 -1.70 18.18
N GLY A 517 2.97 -0.37 18.18
CA GLY A 517 3.82 0.18 17.08
C GLY A 517 5.21 -0.47 17.05
N PRO A 518 6.01 -0.31 18.17
CA PRO A 518 7.38 -0.87 18.18
C PRO A 518 7.37 -2.41 18.03
N ILE A 519 6.35 -3.10 18.65
CA ILE A 519 6.34 -4.58 18.54
C ILE A 519 6.01 -5.00 17.11
N SER A 520 5.22 -4.22 16.37
CA SER A 520 4.95 -4.56 14.95
C SER A 520 6.23 -4.42 14.11
N LEU A 521 7.15 -3.40 14.47
CA LEU A 521 8.44 -3.28 13.77
C LEU A 521 9.35 -4.47 14.10
N LEU A 522 9.35 -4.82 15.43
CA LEU A 522 10.19 -5.95 15.86
C LEU A 522 9.73 -7.26 15.23
N SER A 523 8.40 -7.41 15.04
CA SER A 523 7.86 -8.70 14.55
C SER A 523 7.99 -8.80 13.04
N GLY A 524 8.39 -7.69 12.37
CA GLY A 524 8.54 -7.72 10.89
C GLY A 524 7.18 -7.64 10.18
N LEU A 525 6.08 -7.28 10.88
CA LEU A 525 4.72 -7.22 10.29
C LEU A 525 4.50 -5.84 9.66
N ASN A 526 5.30 -4.81 10.17
CA ASN A 526 5.21 -3.45 9.59
C ASN A 526 6.60 -2.81 9.59
N PRO A 527 7.50 -3.35 8.77
CA PRO A 527 8.88 -2.84 8.80
C PRO A 527 9.05 -1.57 7.97
N ARG A 528 8.42 -0.39 8.47
CA ARG A 528 8.54 0.89 7.75
C ARG A 528 9.54 1.81 8.48
N PRO A 529 10.50 2.35 7.71
CA PRO A 529 11.60 3.14 8.30
C PRO A 529 11.08 4.41 9.00
N LEU A 530 10.03 5.05 8.44
CA LEU A 530 9.55 6.29 9.08
C LEU A 530 8.85 5.99 10.41
N HIS A 531 8.19 4.91 10.41
CA HIS A 531 7.54 4.52 11.68
C HIS A 531 8.58 4.20 12.75
N LEU A 532 9.69 3.49 12.41
CA LEU A 532 10.79 3.23 13.39
C LEU A 532 11.37 4.55 13.89
N PHE A 533 11.64 5.47 12.93
CA PHE A 533 12.25 6.75 13.33
C PHE A 533 11.33 7.52 14.29
N CYS A 534 10.10 7.54 14.06
CA CYS A 534 9.15 8.30 14.89
C CYS A 534 9.03 7.67 16.30
N HIS A 535 8.90 6.37 16.36
CA HIS A 535 8.75 5.76 17.70
C HIS A 535 10.06 5.86 18.50
N PHE A 536 11.21 5.74 17.80
CA PHE A 536 12.49 5.84 18.54
C PHE A 536 12.59 7.22 19.23
N PHE A 537 12.18 8.30 18.51
CA PHE A 537 12.34 9.61 19.16
C PHE A 537 11.14 9.91 20.08
N ALA A 538 10.09 9.25 19.80
CA ALA A 538 8.98 9.35 20.79
C ALA A 538 9.42 8.82 22.17
N VAL A 539 10.21 7.77 22.17
CA VAL A 539 10.72 7.24 23.46
C VAL A 539 11.67 8.27 24.09
N ALA A 540 12.51 8.90 23.26
CA ALA A 540 13.45 9.90 23.82
C ALA A 540 12.69 11.10 24.40
N VAL A 541 11.63 11.50 23.70
CA VAL A 541 10.85 12.66 24.18
C VAL A 541 10.08 12.27 25.44
N TYR A 542 9.58 11.09 25.36
CA TYR A 542 8.93 10.60 26.60
C TYR A 542 9.91 10.60 27.77
N GLY A 543 11.16 10.24 27.55
CA GLY A 543 12.21 10.28 28.62
C GLY A 543 12.42 11.70 29.15
N VAL A 544 12.41 12.66 28.20
CA VAL A 544 12.60 14.07 28.63
C VAL A 544 11.42 14.51 29.51
N GLY A 545 10.25 14.17 29.03
CA GLY A 545 9.04 14.48 29.84
C GLY A 545 9.13 13.91 31.26
N ARG A 546 9.69 12.66 31.38
CA ARG A 546 9.82 12.03 32.72
C ARG A 546 10.78 12.82 33.61
N LEU A 547 11.72 13.40 32.97
CA LEU A 547 12.73 14.12 33.78
C LEU A 547 12.23 15.50 34.18
N LEU A 548 11.29 16.08 33.36
CA LEU A 548 10.92 17.50 33.60
C LEU A 548 9.64 17.57 34.44
N LEU A 549 8.99 16.40 34.64
CA LEU A 549 7.78 16.44 35.49
C LEU A 549 8.07 15.78 36.84
N PRO A 550 7.26 16.42 37.99
CA PRO A 550 6.25 17.50 37.94
C PRO A 550 6.91 18.88 37.92
N PHE A 551 8.31 18.94 38.25
CA PHE A 551 8.90 20.29 38.25
C PHE A 551 10.26 20.22 37.54
N PRO A 552 10.44 21.10 36.57
CA PRO A 552 11.72 21.16 35.84
C PRO A 552 12.82 21.85 36.66
N SER A 553 14.19 21.30 36.66
CA SER A 553 15.39 21.97 37.22
C SER A 553 16.49 22.02 36.15
N PRO A 554 17.32 23.03 36.23
CA PRO A 554 18.38 23.18 35.22
C PRO A 554 19.16 21.87 35.03
N LYS A 555 19.44 21.20 36.18
CA LYS A 555 20.13 19.89 36.04
C LYS A 555 19.29 18.89 35.24
N ARG A 556 18.05 18.80 35.40
CA ARG A 556 17.15 17.85 34.71
C ARG A 556 16.94 18.29 33.25
N PHE A 557 16.87 19.57 33.03
CA PHE A 557 16.77 20.05 31.64
C PHE A 557 18.03 19.65 30.86
N TRP A 558 19.15 19.89 31.55
CA TRP A 558 20.41 19.52 30.89
C TRP A 558 20.47 18.01 30.63
N LEU A 559 20.11 17.28 31.60
CA LEU A 559 20.08 15.82 31.38
C LEU A 559 19.09 15.45 30.27
N GLY A 560 17.89 16.11 30.18
CA GLY A 560 16.93 15.90 29.06
C GLY A 560 17.60 16.18 27.71
N ALA A 561 18.34 17.29 27.57
CA ALA A 561 19.03 17.61 26.31
C ALA A 561 20.09 16.55 25.98
N ARG A 562 20.84 16.15 27.01
CA ARG A 562 21.86 15.09 26.78
C ARG A 562 21.20 13.78 26.33
N LEU A 563 20.01 13.52 26.88
CA LEU A 563 19.27 12.30 26.47
C LEU A 563 18.95 12.36 24.97
N LEU A 564 18.46 13.50 24.44
CA LEU A 564 18.14 13.62 23.00
C LEU A 564 19.42 13.52 22.17
N SER A 565 20.47 14.18 22.71
CA SER A 565 21.76 14.06 22.00
C SER A 565 22.25 12.61 21.96
N ALA A 566 22.11 11.93 23.09
CA ALA A 566 22.51 10.51 23.12
C ALA A 566 21.66 9.66 22.17
N ALA A 567 20.31 9.95 22.11
CA ALA A 567 19.43 9.20 21.19
C ALA A 567 19.86 9.41 19.74
N SER A 568 20.22 10.65 19.39
CA SER A 568 20.69 10.93 18.02
C SER A 568 22.04 10.25 17.76
N GLY A 569 22.91 10.25 18.80
CA GLY A 569 24.23 9.57 18.66
C GLY A 569 24.09 8.07 18.43
N ILE A 570 22.88 7.49 18.76
CA ILE A 570 22.71 6.04 18.57
C ILE A 570 22.10 5.77 17.18
N ILE A 571 21.05 6.51 16.79
CA ILE A 571 20.21 6.06 15.64
C ILE A 571 20.84 6.60 14.35
N PHE A 572 21.51 7.76 14.26
CA PHE A 572 21.93 8.37 12.98
C PHE A 572 23.12 7.61 12.38
N PRO A 573 24.09 7.20 13.20
CA PRO A 573 25.18 6.42 12.58
C PRO A 573 24.66 5.11 11.97
N ILE A 574 23.67 4.52 12.67
CA ILE A 574 23.15 3.24 12.14
C ILE A 574 22.39 3.50 10.83
N ILE A 575 21.59 4.62 10.75
CA ILE A 575 20.81 4.96 9.53
C ILE A 575 21.78 5.30 8.39
N ASN A 576 22.84 5.99 8.77
CA ASN A 576 23.83 6.33 7.73
C ASN A 576 24.50 5.07 7.16
N ALA A 577 24.76 4.15 8.04
CA ALA A 577 25.39 2.90 7.56
C ALA A 577 24.46 2.11 6.63
N GLU A 578 23.10 2.33 6.79
CA GLU A 578 22.14 1.56 5.98
C GLU A 578 21.82 2.32 4.69
N GLY A 579 22.32 3.56 4.59
CA GLY A 579 22.00 4.38 3.41
C GLY A 579 20.68 5.14 3.60
N ILE A 580 20.80 6.55 3.77
CA ILE A 580 19.61 7.38 4.13
C ILE A 580 18.67 7.43 2.92
N ARG A 581 19.29 7.60 1.83
CA ARG A 581 18.44 7.76 0.62
C ARG A 581 17.76 6.44 0.25
N GLN A 582 18.42 5.34 0.34
CA GLN A 582 17.88 4.02 -0.04
C GLN A 582 16.84 3.55 1.00
N MET A 583 17.04 3.99 2.17
CA MET A 583 16.13 3.54 3.25
C MET A 583 14.82 4.33 3.21
N PHE A 584 14.83 5.73 2.97
CA PHE A 584 13.59 6.52 3.13
C PHE A 584 13.02 6.88 1.76
N PHE A 585 13.98 6.78 0.79
CA PHE A 585 13.48 7.21 -0.54
C PHE A 585 14.03 6.27 -1.62
N PRO A 586 13.65 5.00 -1.54
CA PRO A 586 14.25 4.03 -2.47
C PRO A 586 13.87 4.31 -3.92
N ALA A 587 12.80 5.09 -4.10
CA ALA A 587 12.34 5.39 -5.48
C ALA A 587 13.28 6.39 -6.16
N THR A 588 14.16 7.02 -5.45
CA THR A 588 15.08 8.02 -6.03
C THR A 588 16.35 7.33 -6.55
N VAL A 589 16.52 5.98 -6.37
CA VAL A 589 17.72 5.25 -6.83
C VAL A 589 17.40 4.57 -8.18
N PRO A 590 18.16 4.90 -9.27
CA PRO A 590 17.90 4.40 -10.63
C PRO A 590 17.75 2.88 -10.67
N ALA A 591 18.48 2.17 -9.89
CA ALA A 591 18.41 0.69 -9.86
C ALA A 591 17.03 0.20 -9.42
N TYR A 592 16.18 1.10 -8.74
CA TYR A 592 14.81 0.75 -8.28
C TYR A 592 13.89 0.48 -9.47
N TYR A 593 14.22 1.02 -10.63
CA TYR A 593 13.27 0.92 -11.76
C TYR A 593 13.79 -0.07 -12.81
N ARG A 594 14.91 -0.61 -12.58
CA ARG A 594 15.49 -1.56 -13.55
C ARG A 594 14.70 -2.88 -13.57
N ALA A 595 13.87 -3.04 -12.49
CA ALA A 595 12.90 -4.16 -12.44
C ALA A 595 11.51 -3.66 -12.81
N SER A 596 11.09 -3.78 -14.17
CA SER A 596 9.75 -3.29 -14.54
C SER A 596 8.73 -3.51 -13.41
N PRO A 597 8.13 -2.47 -12.75
CA PRO A 597 7.00 -2.66 -11.82
C PRO A 597 5.83 -3.40 -12.49
N SER A 598 6.05 -3.66 -13.95
CA SER A 598 4.99 -4.38 -14.70
C SER A 598 5.18 -5.91 -14.63
N SER A 599 6.32 -6.42 -14.01
CA SER A 599 6.59 -7.87 -14.02
C SER A 599 6.30 -8.48 -12.65
N ILE A 600 5.61 -7.66 -11.74
CA ILE A 600 5.17 -8.27 -10.48
C ILE A 600 3.63 -8.21 -10.43
N VAL A 601 3.04 -8.33 -11.69
CA VAL A 601 1.58 -8.52 -11.76
C VAL A 601 1.26 -9.31 -13.03
N LEU A 602 1.68 -10.56 -13.16
CA LEU A 602 1.04 -11.23 -14.32
C LEU A 602 1.07 -12.75 -14.11
N LEU A 603 0.09 -13.36 -13.38
CA LEU A 603 -0.13 -14.74 -13.89
C LEU A 603 -1.60 -15.12 -13.69
N THR A 604 -2.56 -14.90 -14.74
CA THR A 604 -3.41 -16.10 -14.92
C THR A 604 -4.24 -15.93 -16.19
N MET A 605 -3.74 -16.30 -17.47
CA MET A 605 -4.65 -16.71 -18.56
C MET A 605 -4.25 -18.10 -19.07
N THR A 606 -5.01 -19.22 -18.77
CA THR A 606 -5.04 -20.29 -19.81
C THR A 606 -6.45 -20.89 -19.87
N LYS A 607 -7.23 -20.66 -20.93
CA LYS A 607 -8.21 -21.27 -21.84
C LYS A 607 -7.96 -22.77 -22.04
N GLU A 608 -8.92 -23.74 -21.55
CA GLU A 608 -9.23 -24.96 -22.33
C GLU A 608 -10.70 -25.35 -22.11
N THR A 609 -11.48 -25.46 -23.22
CA THR A 609 -12.46 -26.17 -24.09
C THR A 609 -12.76 -27.57 -23.54
N SER A 610 -14.10 -27.72 -23.02
CA SER A 610 -14.64 -29.09 -22.82
C SER A 610 -15.94 -29.26 -23.60
N LEU A 611 -16.07 -30.35 -24.48
CA LEU A 611 -17.02 -31.26 -25.16
C LEU A 611 -17.99 -31.89 -24.16
N TYR A 612 -19.38 -31.44 -24.42
CA TYR A 612 -20.47 -32.13 -23.70
C TYR A 612 -21.36 -32.88 -24.70
N LYS A 613 -21.80 -34.13 -24.26
CA LYS A 613 -22.81 -35.07 -24.81
C LYS A 613 -24.15 -34.90 -24.08
N ASP A 614 -25.21 -34.57 -24.91
CA ASP A 614 -26.56 -34.56 -24.29
C ASP A 614 -27.27 -35.89 -24.58
N SER A 615 -28.41 -36.19 -23.86
CA SER A 615 -29.42 -37.21 -23.57
C SER A 615 -30.06 -37.77 -24.85
N SER A 616 -29.32 -37.63 -26.01
CA SER A 616 -29.79 -38.34 -27.22
C SER A 616 -28.58 -38.90 -27.99
N GLY A 617 -27.34 -39.17 -27.32
CA GLY A 617 -26.24 -39.98 -27.88
C GLY A 617 -25.84 -39.51 -29.30
N GLU A 618 -25.86 -38.17 -29.75
CA GLU A 618 -25.15 -37.80 -31.00
C GLU A 618 -24.32 -36.53 -30.75
N SER A 619 -22.85 -36.56 -31.15
CA SER A 619 -21.73 -35.58 -31.12
C SER A 619 -21.92 -34.52 -32.21
N HIS A 620 -22.49 -33.27 -31.85
CA HIS A 620 -22.47 -32.13 -32.81
C HIS A 620 -21.44 -31.09 -32.35
N LEU A 621 -20.35 -30.66 -33.14
CA LEU A 621 -19.46 -29.48 -33.14
C LEU A 621 -20.22 -28.22 -33.57
N ASP A 622 -20.77 -27.38 -32.56
CA ASP A 622 -21.06 -26.01 -33.05
C ASP A 622 -19.96 -25.06 -32.58
N ILE A 623 -18.82 -24.86 -33.11
CA ILE A 623 -17.79 -23.79 -33.17
C ILE A 623 -18.36 -22.61 -33.96
N THR A 624 -19.46 -21.87 -33.42
CA THR A 624 -19.56 -20.46 -33.88
C THR A 624 -20.28 -19.64 -32.80
N LYS A 625 -19.57 -18.97 -31.56
CA LYS A 625 -19.87 -17.54 -31.28
C LYS A 625 -20.07 -17.33 -29.78
N CYS A 626 -19.31 -17.81 -28.75
CA CYS A 626 -19.83 -17.56 -27.38
C CYS A 626 -19.05 -16.39 -26.76
N ASN A 627 -19.66 -15.20 -26.75
CA ASN A 627 -19.16 -13.97 -26.08
C ASN A 627 -18.95 -14.20 -24.57
N ASP A 628 -17.80 -13.65 -24.01
CA ASP A 628 -17.57 -13.68 -22.55
C ASP A 628 -18.35 -12.57 -21.84
N VAL A 629 -18.49 -11.44 -22.54
CA VAL A 629 -19.15 -10.31 -21.86
C VAL A 629 -19.98 -9.55 -22.91
N ILE A 630 -21.21 -9.16 -22.41
CA ILE A 630 -22.03 -8.23 -23.21
C ILE A 630 -22.06 -6.88 -22.50
N ILE A 631 -21.74 -5.91 -23.34
CA ILE A 631 -21.86 -4.55 -22.78
C ILE A 631 -22.98 -3.80 -23.51
N VAL A 632 -23.92 -3.21 -22.66
CA VAL A 632 -25.03 -2.45 -23.27
C VAL A 632 -24.73 -0.94 -23.09
N GLY A 633 -24.43 -0.38 -24.25
CA GLY A 633 -24.12 1.08 -24.25
C GLY A 633 -22.62 1.30 -24.47
N ALA A 634 -22.34 2.06 -25.54
CA ALA A 634 -20.92 2.31 -25.85
C ALA A 634 -20.61 3.80 -25.61
N GLY A 635 -21.01 4.27 -24.43
CA GLY A 635 -20.61 5.62 -23.96
C GLY A 635 -19.22 5.58 -23.29
N VAL A 636 -18.86 6.48 -22.42
CA VAL A 636 -17.49 6.51 -21.84
C VAL A 636 -17.24 5.21 -21.06
N ALA A 637 -18.18 4.82 -20.16
CA ALA A 637 -17.95 3.60 -19.34
C ALA A 637 -17.90 2.34 -20.22
N GLY A 638 -18.89 2.24 -21.14
CA GLY A 638 -19.01 1.01 -21.96
C GLY A 638 -17.81 0.85 -22.91
N SER A 639 -17.42 1.96 -23.53
CA SER A 639 -16.34 1.87 -24.55
C SER A 639 -14.99 1.61 -23.88
N VAL A 640 -14.74 2.27 -22.74
CA VAL A 640 -13.43 2.06 -22.06
C VAL A 640 -13.38 0.65 -21.46
N LEU A 641 -14.52 0.21 -20.94
CA LEU A 641 -14.54 -1.17 -20.37
C LEU A 641 -14.32 -2.21 -21.47
N ALA A 642 -15.00 -1.97 -22.63
CA ALA A 642 -14.83 -2.95 -23.73
C ALA A 642 -13.37 -3.03 -24.16
N HIS A 643 -12.76 -1.87 -24.27
CA HIS A 643 -11.33 -1.84 -24.68
C HIS A 643 -10.45 -2.56 -23.64
N THR A 644 -10.72 -2.23 -22.37
CA THR A 644 -9.88 -2.82 -21.31
C THR A 644 -10.07 -4.33 -21.23
N LEU A 645 -11.33 -4.81 -21.30
CA LEU A 645 -11.56 -6.28 -21.22
C LEU A 645 -11.05 -6.97 -22.48
N GLY A 646 -11.23 -6.29 -23.60
CA GLY A 646 -10.70 -6.86 -24.86
C GLY A 646 -9.19 -7.04 -24.80
N LYS A 647 -8.45 -6.03 -24.29
CA LYS A 647 -6.97 -6.14 -24.16
C LYS A 647 -6.57 -7.28 -23.22
N ASP A 648 -7.55 -7.60 -22.34
CA ASP A 648 -7.23 -8.71 -21.40
C ASP A 648 -7.61 -10.06 -22.02
N GLY A 649 -8.04 -10.02 -23.27
CA GLY A 649 -8.27 -11.29 -24.01
C GLY A 649 -9.74 -11.74 -23.90
N ARG A 650 -10.71 -10.90 -23.34
CA ARG A 650 -12.14 -11.30 -23.25
C ARG A 650 -12.87 -10.96 -24.55
N LYS A 651 -13.74 -11.97 -25.00
CA LYS A 651 -14.60 -11.66 -26.16
C LYS A 651 -15.80 -10.80 -25.74
N VAL A 652 -15.75 -9.59 -26.21
CA VAL A 652 -16.74 -8.61 -25.70
C VAL A 652 -17.64 -8.21 -26.86
N HIS A 653 -19.00 -8.26 -26.57
CA HIS A 653 -20.03 -7.82 -27.54
C HIS A 653 -20.70 -6.55 -27.03
N VAL A 654 -20.36 -5.50 -27.77
CA VAL A 654 -20.92 -4.21 -27.32
C VAL A 654 -22.10 -3.83 -28.23
N ILE A 655 -23.23 -3.35 -27.55
CA ILE A 655 -24.42 -2.94 -28.32
C ILE A 655 -24.69 -1.47 -28.03
N GLU A 656 -24.66 -0.73 -29.16
CA GLU A 656 -24.94 0.70 -29.02
C GLU A 656 -25.99 1.14 -30.05
N ARG A 657 -26.89 1.96 -29.43
CA ARG A 657 -28.05 2.33 -30.27
C ARG A 657 -27.63 3.20 -31.45
N ASN A 658 -26.63 4.09 -31.16
CA ASN A 658 -26.19 4.99 -32.24
C ASN A 658 -24.66 5.17 -32.15
N LEU A 659 -23.98 4.82 -33.31
CA LEU A 659 -22.51 4.86 -33.25
C LEU A 659 -21.99 6.18 -33.84
N ASN A 660 -22.99 7.01 -34.29
CA ASN A 660 -22.52 8.35 -34.71
C ASN A 660 -22.11 9.21 -33.52
N GLU A 661 -21.20 10.14 -33.91
CA GLU A 661 -20.76 11.06 -32.85
C GLU A 661 -21.96 11.79 -32.21
N PRO A 662 -21.97 11.62 -30.83
CA PRO A 662 -23.11 12.26 -30.15
C PRO A 662 -23.00 13.79 -30.17
N ASN A 663 -24.09 14.38 -30.44
CA ASN A 663 -24.14 15.86 -30.31
C ASN A 663 -24.87 16.25 -29.02
N ARG A 664 -24.05 16.34 -27.85
CA ARG A 664 -24.69 16.64 -26.54
C ARG A 664 -23.87 17.70 -25.81
N ILE A 665 -24.46 18.26 -24.71
CA ILE A 665 -23.76 19.34 -23.97
C ILE A 665 -23.18 18.76 -22.66
N VAL A 666 -23.25 17.42 -22.46
CA VAL A 666 -22.69 16.78 -21.25
C VAL A 666 -21.47 15.95 -21.67
N GLY A 667 -20.53 15.75 -20.61
CA GLY A 667 -19.37 14.85 -20.80
C GLY A 667 -18.26 15.55 -21.60
N GLU A 668 -18.01 16.86 -21.37
CA GLU A 668 -16.98 17.58 -22.15
C GLU A 668 -15.77 17.92 -21.26
N LEU A 669 -16.01 17.55 -19.97
CA LEU A 669 -14.92 17.91 -19.03
C LEU A 669 -14.50 16.66 -18.24
N LEU A 670 -13.19 16.32 -18.32
CA LEU A 670 -12.61 15.18 -17.57
C LEU A 670 -11.65 15.68 -16.49
N GLN A 671 -12.11 15.32 -15.19
CA GLN A 671 -11.29 15.84 -14.07
C GLN A 671 -9.90 15.20 -14.07
N PRO A 672 -8.96 15.77 -13.40
CA PRO A 672 -7.57 15.28 -13.41
C PRO A 672 -7.49 13.81 -12.99
N ALA A 673 -8.20 13.45 -11.89
CA ALA A 673 -8.14 12.02 -11.48
C ALA A 673 -8.65 11.11 -12.61
N GLY A 674 -9.68 11.52 -13.28
CA GLY A 674 -10.19 10.73 -14.44
C GLY A 674 -9.16 10.63 -15.56
N TYR A 675 -8.50 11.73 -15.87
CA TYR A 675 -7.46 11.71 -16.91
C TYR A 675 -6.33 10.74 -16.54
N LEU A 676 -6.03 10.74 -15.26
CA LEU A 676 -4.98 9.81 -14.81
C LEU A 676 -5.42 8.35 -14.98
N LYS A 677 -6.69 8.12 -14.69
CA LYS A 677 -7.17 6.73 -14.87
C LYS A 677 -7.19 6.35 -16.35
N LEU A 678 -7.52 7.33 -17.17
CA LEU A 678 -7.51 7.06 -18.63
C LEU A 678 -6.10 6.68 -19.08
N LEU A 679 -5.09 7.37 -18.53
CA LEU A 679 -3.70 7.03 -18.86
C LEU A 679 -3.34 5.64 -18.34
N GLU A 680 -3.81 5.39 -17.13
CA GLU A 680 -3.55 4.05 -16.54
C GLU A 680 -4.13 2.93 -17.40
N LEU A 681 -5.18 3.27 -18.07
CA LEU A 681 -5.86 2.20 -18.83
C LEU A 681 -5.31 2.16 -20.27
N GLY A 682 -4.24 3.03 -20.56
CA GLY A 682 -3.52 2.98 -21.85
C GLY A 682 -4.33 3.70 -22.95
N LEU A 683 -5.19 4.64 -22.66
CA LEU A 683 -6.05 5.28 -23.69
C LEU A 683 -5.66 6.75 -23.83
N GLU A 684 -4.49 7.05 -23.67
CA GLU A 684 -4.03 8.46 -23.73
C GLU A 684 -4.15 9.01 -25.16
N ASP A 685 -4.00 8.23 -26.12
CA ASP A 685 -4.00 8.70 -27.52
C ASP A 685 -5.39 9.18 -27.94
N CYS A 686 -6.39 8.79 -27.08
CA CYS A 686 -7.76 9.14 -27.48
C CYS A 686 -8.06 10.61 -27.19
N VAL A 687 -7.19 11.18 -26.52
CA VAL A 687 -7.48 12.60 -26.23
C VAL A 687 -6.56 13.46 -27.09
N LYS A 688 -5.75 12.80 -28.01
CA LYS A 688 -4.87 13.58 -28.91
C LYS A 688 -5.62 13.88 -30.22
N ASN A 689 -5.38 15.08 -30.77
CA ASN A 689 -5.89 15.51 -32.09
C ASN A 689 -7.41 15.71 -32.06
N ILE A 690 -7.91 16.04 -30.84
CA ILE A 690 -9.36 16.35 -30.82
C ILE A 690 -9.54 17.78 -30.30
N ASP A 691 -8.42 18.51 -30.41
CA ASP A 691 -8.40 19.91 -29.96
C ASP A 691 -8.82 20.04 -28.49
N ALA A 692 -8.41 18.98 -27.73
CA ALA A 692 -8.75 19.03 -26.29
C ALA A 692 -7.97 20.17 -25.62
N GLN A 693 -8.61 20.80 -24.69
CA GLN A 693 -7.94 21.91 -23.97
C GLN A 693 -7.52 21.48 -22.56
N MET A 694 -6.33 21.88 -22.27
CA MET A 694 -5.87 21.58 -20.89
C MET A 694 -6.29 22.72 -19.95
N VAL A 695 -6.90 22.25 -18.84
CA VAL A 695 -7.38 23.25 -17.85
C VAL A 695 -6.67 22.99 -16.52
N TYR A 696 -6.22 24.11 -15.83
CA TYR A 696 -5.30 23.92 -14.69
C TYR A 696 -5.98 24.29 -13.38
N GLY A 697 -7.24 24.49 -13.45
CA GLY A 697 -7.93 24.80 -12.17
C GLY A 697 -9.24 25.54 -12.43
N TYR A 698 -9.79 26.20 -11.33
CA TYR A 698 -11.08 26.91 -11.44
C TYR A 698 -10.87 28.38 -11.07
N THR A 699 -11.66 29.13 -11.74
CA THR A 699 -11.86 30.50 -11.22
C THR A 699 -13.32 30.69 -10.77
N VAL A 700 -13.39 31.30 -9.53
CA VAL A 700 -14.76 31.49 -9.01
C VAL A 700 -15.03 32.98 -8.89
N TYR A 701 -16.25 33.39 -9.53
CA TYR A 701 -16.66 34.81 -9.47
C TYR A 701 -17.86 34.99 -8.54
N LYS A 702 -17.66 36.02 -7.70
CA LYS A 702 -18.83 36.37 -6.86
C LYS A 702 -18.79 37.87 -6.55
N ASP A 703 -19.97 38.58 -6.84
CA ASP A 703 -20.18 40.02 -6.52
C ASP A 703 -19.00 40.87 -6.99
N GLY A 704 -18.50 40.60 -8.23
CA GLY A 704 -17.47 41.46 -8.85
C GLY A 704 -16.05 41.05 -8.42
N LYS A 705 -15.94 40.01 -7.43
CA LYS A 705 -14.60 39.50 -7.04
C LYS A 705 -14.35 38.13 -7.66
N SER A 706 -13.02 37.89 -7.88
CA SER A 706 -12.72 36.55 -8.42
C SER A 706 -11.49 35.97 -7.72
N ILE A 707 -11.53 34.58 -7.66
CA ILE A 707 -10.38 33.89 -7.04
C ILE A 707 -9.99 32.73 -7.96
N LYS A 708 -8.64 32.65 -8.06
CA LYS A 708 -8.10 31.54 -8.86
C LYS A 708 -7.76 30.33 -7.95
N LEU A 709 -8.23 29.20 -8.44
CA LEU A 709 -7.98 27.97 -7.63
C LEU A 709 -7.25 26.95 -8.50
N PRO A 710 -5.91 26.96 -8.38
CA PRO A 710 -5.16 26.00 -9.20
C PRO A 710 -5.22 24.57 -8.63
N TYR A 711 -5.21 23.62 -9.53
CA TYR A 711 -5.16 22.22 -9.04
C TYR A 711 -3.86 21.98 -8.27
N PRO A 712 -3.92 21.20 -7.13
CA PRO A 712 -2.72 20.96 -6.32
C PRO A 712 -1.64 20.20 -7.11
N LEU A 713 -0.26 20.79 -6.95
CA LEU A 713 0.90 20.20 -7.68
C LEU A 713 1.77 19.41 -6.72
N GLN A 714 1.46 19.48 -5.27
CA GLN A 714 2.50 19.21 -4.25
C GLN A 714 2.23 17.87 -3.56
N ASN A 715 1.62 16.85 -4.27
CA ASN A 715 1.52 15.45 -3.78
C ASN A 715 1.37 14.50 -4.97
N TYR A 716 2.00 14.92 -6.09
CA TYR A 716 1.96 14.09 -7.31
C TYR A 716 3.29 13.36 -7.47
N ASP A 717 3.57 12.18 -6.75
CA ASP A 717 4.68 11.19 -6.77
C ASP A 717 4.33 10.02 -7.71
N ILE A 718 5.02 10.01 -8.93
CA ILE A 718 5.90 8.97 -9.51
C ILE A 718 5.37 8.59 -10.90
N TYR A 719 4.05 9.01 -11.37
CA TYR A 719 3.57 8.56 -12.71
C TYR A 719 3.55 9.75 -13.67
N ALA A 720 3.60 10.97 -13.26
CA ALA A 720 3.52 12.14 -14.18
C ALA A 720 4.87 12.85 -14.26
N LYS A 721 5.94 12.53 -13.20
CA LYS A 721 7.30 13.07 -13.39
C LYS A 721 8.06 12.28 -14.45
N ARG A 722 7.53 11.15 -14.92
CA ARG A 722 8.11 10.26 -15.95
C ARG A 722 7.66 10.69 -17.35
N GLN A 723 6.46 11.65 -17.42
CA GLN A 723 5.96 11.97 -18.79
C GLN A 723 5.71 13.48 -18.89
N HIS A 724 6.31 14.44 -17.81
CA HIS A 724 6.05 15.90 -17.84
C HIS A 724 4.54 16.19 -17.88
N LEU A 725 3.64 15.41 -17.18
CA LEU A 725 2.18 15.65 -17.34
C LEU A 725 1.65 16.40 -16.11
N PHE A 726 1.10 17.64 -16.28
CA PHE A 726 0.51 18.54 -15.27
C PHE A 726 -0.94 18.13 -14.98
N PRO A 727 -1.24 17.82 -13.56
CA PRO A 727 -2.66 17.53 -13.28
C PRO A 727 -3.58 18.60 -13.90
N SER A 728 -4.16 18.21 -15.03
CA SER A 728 -5.06 19.19 -15.67
C SER A 728 -6.38 18.50 -16.06
N THR A 729 -7.38 19.29 -15.92
CA THR A 729 -8.65 18.87 -16.55
C THR A 729 -8.54 18.96 -18.07
N LEU A 730 -9.11 17.89 -18.67
CA LEU A 730 -9.20 17.95 -20.15
C LEU A 730 -10.63 18.24 -20.58
N THR A 731 -10.71 19.30 -21.42
CA THR A 731 -12.05 19.58 -21.97
C THR A 731 -12.03 19.40 -23.48
N PHE A 732 -13.16 18.95 -23.99
CA PHE A 732 -13.16 18.59 -25.42
C PHE A 732 -14.60 18.47 -25.90
N HIS A 733 -14.68 18.44 -27.25
CA HIS A 733 -16.00 18.09 -27.80
C HIS A 733 -16.29 16.60 -27.59
N PHE A 734 -17.41 16.08 -27.77
CA PHE A 734 -17.86 14.69 -27.48
C PHE A 734 -17.08 13.70 -28.36
N THR A 735 -15.87 14.09 -28.86
CA THR A 735 -15.10 13.29 -29.83
C THR A 735 -14.31 12.20 -29.11
N LEU A 736 -14.24 12.29 -27.76
CA LEU A 736 -13.49 11.27 -27.00
C LEU A 736 -14.12 9.88 -27.16
N VAL A 737 -15.44 9.84 -27.09
CA VAL A 737 -16.11 8.52 -27.17
C VAL A 737 -15.92 7.94 -28.58
N SER A 738 -15.98 8.79 -29.58
CA SER A 738 -15.76 8.30 -30.96
C SER A 738 -14.34 7.78 -31.15
N LYS A 739 -13.40 8.43 -30.58
CA LYS A 739 -12.00 7.96 -30.71
C LYS A 739 -11.79 6.64 -29.95
N ILE A 740 -12.47 6.63 -28.83
CA ILE A 740 -12.32 5.36 -28.07
C ILE A 740 -12.99 4.22 -28.85
N ASN A 741 -14.10 4.58 -29.44
CA ASN A 741 -14.81 3.53 -30.21
C ASN A 741 -13.99 3.11 -31.44
N VAL A 742 -13.30 4.05 -32.00
CA VAL A 742 -12.40 3.71 -33.11
C VAL A 742 -11.25 2.83 -32.59
N ALA A 743 -10.68 3.25 -31.47
CA ALA A 743 -9.67 2.38 -30.85
C ALA A 743 -10.22 0.97 -30.59
N ASP A 744 -11.43 0.95 -30.26
CA ASP A 744 -12.06 -0.37 -30.04
C ASP A 744 -12.20 -1.14 -31.36
N GLN A 745 -12.39 -0.40 -32.41
CA GLN A 745 -12.47 -1.03 -33.74
C GLN A 745 -11.13 -1.67 -34.14
N ILE A 746 -10.04 -1.12 -33.60
CA ILE A 746 -8.69 -1.68 -33.82
C ILE A 746 -8.52 -2.95 -32.98
N VAL A 747 -9.14 -3.07 -31.78
CA VAL A 747 -9.16 -4.31 -30.97
C VAL A 747 -10.19 -5.28 -31.54
N GLU A 748 -11.16 -4.74 -32.44
CA GLU A 748 -12.24 -5.47 -33.13
C GLU A 748 -11.67 -6.55 -34.04
N ARG A 749 -10.37 -6.54 -34.34
CA ARG A 749 -9.88 -7.52 -35.35
C ARG A 749 -9.44 -8.82 -34.66
N THR A 750 -9.89 -8.80 -33.16
CA THR A 750 -9.44 -10.07 -32.53
C THR A 750 -10.30 -10.36 -31.30
N TYR A 751 -11.16 -9.35 -30.45
CA TYR A 751 -11.77 -9.76 -29.16
C TYR A 751 -12.98 -8.88 -28.86
N VAL A 752 -13.16 -7.63 -29.49
CA VAL A 752 -14.33 -6.77 -29.20
C VAL A 752 -15.16 -6.62 -30.48
N LYS A 753 -16.49 -6.97 -30.29
CA LYS A 753 -17.44 -6.77 -31.40
C LYS A 753 -18.42 -5.64 -31.05
N LEU A 754 -18.30 -4.57 -31.83
CA LEU A 754 -19.20 -3.42 -31.60
C LEU A 754 -20.31 -3.41 -32.65
N VAL A 755 -21.64 -3.35 -32.08
CA VAL A 755 -22.76 -3.46 -33.04
C VAL A 755 -23.75 -2.32 -32.73
N GLN A 756 -24.17 -1.81 -33.87
CA GLN A 756 -25.23 -0.80 -33.70
C GLN A 756 -26.62 -1.48 -33.59
N GLY A 757 -27.28 -1.31 -32.42
CA GLY A 757 -28.61 -1.94 -32.13
C GLY A 757 -29.16 -1.44 -30.79
N THR A 758 -30.52 -1.66 -30.67
CA THR A 758 -31.15 -1.18 -29.42
C THR A 758 -31.53 -2.38 -28.54
N ALA A 759 -30.89 -2.35 -27.29
CA ALA A 759 -31.21 -3.44 -26.34
C ALA A 759 -32.67 -3.34 -25.87
N VAL A 760 -33.34 -4.44 -25.83
CA VAL A 760 -34.81 -4.40 -25.56
C VAL A 760 -35.08 -5.06 -24.21
N SER A 761 -34.49 -6.28 -24.01
CA SER A 761 -34.82 -6.93 -22.72
C SER A 761 -33.65 -7.85 -22.31
N LEU A 762 -33.61 -8.09 -20.86
CA LEU A 762 -32.60 -9.04 -20.35
C LEU A 762 -33.16 -10.47 -20.35
N ILE A 763 -32.35 -11.34 -20.73
CA ILE A 763 -32.78 -12.76 -20.69
C ILE A 763 -32.42 -13.37 -19.33
N GLU A 764 -33.51 -13.72 -18.63
CA GLU A 764 -33.28 -14.28 -17.28
C GLU A 764 -33.74 -15.74 -17.24
N GLU A 765 -32.82 -16.54 -16.69
CA GLU A 765 -33.20 -17.95 -16.44
C GLU A 765 -32.87 -18.34 -14.98
N ARG A 766 -33.92 -18.84 -14.29
CA ARG A 766 -33.78 -19.29 -12.89
C ARG A 766 -33.09 -18.22 -12.03
N GLY A 767 -33.44 -16.88 -12.36
CA GLY A 767 -32.98 -15.80 -11.45
C GLY A 767 -31.59 -15.28 -11.86
N THR A 768 -30.96 -15.78 -12.96
CA THR A 768 -29.64 -15.32 -13.43
C THR A 768 -29.78 -14.74 -14.83
N ILE A 769 -29.13 -13.60 -15.00
CA ILE A 769 -29.16 -12.99 -16.35
C ILE A 769 -28.16 -13.70 -17.27
N LYS A 770 -28.62 -14.07 -18.51
CA LYS A 770 -27.75 -14.92 -19.36
C LYS A 770 -27.53 -14.25 -20.71
N GLY A 771 -28.14 -13.10 -20.79
CA GLY A 771 -27.93 -12.46 -22.10
C GLY A 771 -28.90 -11.30 -22.30
N ILE A 772 -28.89 -10.83 -23.59
CA ILE A 772 -29.73 -9.65 -23.87
C ILE A 772 -30.36 -9.82 -25.26
N ARG A 773 -31.65 -9.30 -25.35
CA ARG A 773 -32.26 -9.19 -26.69
C ARG A 773 -32.16 -7.75 -27.19
N TYR A 774 -31.71 -7.68 -28.54
CA TYR A 774 -31.68 -6.30 -29.04
C TYR A 774 -32.15 -6.29 -30.50
N ASN A 775 -32.62 -5.11 -30.98
CA ASN A 775 -33.08 -4.93 -32.37
C ASN A 775 -31.97 -4.33 -33.23
N THR A 776 -31.75 -5.04 -34.38
CA THR A 776 -30.72 -4.47 -35.28
C THR A 776 -31.32 -3.29 -36.05
N MET A 777 -30.41 -2.66 -36.83
CA MET A 777 -30.91 -1.48 -37.60
C MET A 777 -31.91 -1.93 -38.68
N ALA A 778 -31.86 -3.17 -39.05
CA ALA A 778 -32.78 -3.71 -40.08
C ALA A 778 -34.10 -4.17 -39.46
N GLY A 779 -34.29 -3.86 -38.12
CA GLY A 779 -35.58 -4.15 -37.46
C GLY A 779 -35.69 -5.63 -37.05
N GLN A 780 -34.57 -6.37 -37.23
CA GLN A 780 -34.58 -7.78 -36.80
C GLN A 780 -34.21 -7.89 -35.31
N GLU A 781 -34.96 -8.72 -34.63
CA GLU A 781 -34.66 -8.96 -33.20
C GLU A 781 -33.68 -10.12 -33.04
N LEU A 782 -32.59 -9.77 -32.37
CA LEU A 782 -31.57 -10.83 -32.15
C LEU A 782 -31.33 -11.03 -30.66
N THR A 783 -30.92 -12.26 -30.35
CA THR A 783 -30.55 -12.57 -28.95
C THR A 783 -29.08 -13.00 -28.88
N VAL A 784 -28.44 -12.34 -27.81
CA VAL A 784 -27.03 -12.73 -27.62
C VAL A 784 -26.83 -13.17 -26.17
N PHE A 785 -25.94 -14.20 -26.03
CA PHE A 785 -25.76 -14.77 -24.68
C PHE A 785 -24.30 -14.58 -24.23
N ALA A 786 -24.19 -14.30 -22.92
CA ALA A 786 -22.87 -14.26 -22.28
C ALA A 786 -23.03 -14.48 -20.77
N PRO A 787 -21.95 -15.01 -20.22
CA PRO A 787 -22.01 -15.24 -18.77
C PRO A 787 -22.16 -13.93 -17.99
N LEU A 788 -21.71 -12.86 -18.57
CA LEU A 788 -21.86 -11.59 -17.82
C LEU A 788 -22.35 -10.49 -18.78
N THR A 789 -23.46 -9.78 -18.27
CA THR A 789 -23.99 -8.63 -19.02
C THR A 789 -23.78 -7.35 -18.19
N VAL A 790 -23.01 -6.41 -18.83
CA VAL A 790 -22.78 -5.16 -18.10
C VAL A 790 -23.64 -4.05 -18.73
N ILE A 791 -24.38 -3.37 -17.83
CA ILE A 791 -25.31 -2.34 -18.33
C ILE A 791 -24.67 -0.96 -18.10
N CYS A 792 -24.40 -0.29 -19.29
CA CYS A 792 -23.79 1.06 -19.21
C CYS A 792 -24.56 2.01 -20.13
N ASP A 793 -25.88 2.09 -19.98
CA ASP A 793 -26.65 2.80 -21.04
C ASP A 793 -27.01 4.21 -20.56
N GLY A 794 -26.32 4.63 -19.46
CA GLY A 794 -26.31 6.08 -19.21
C GLY A 794 -27.45 6.51 -18.27
N CYS A 795 -27.69 7.87 -18.21
CA CYS A 795 -28.56 8.50 -17.19
C CYS A 795 -30.03 8.16 -17.45
N PHE A 796 -30.31 7.65 -18.63
CA PHE A 796 -31.72 7.29 -18.90
C PHE A 796 -31.84 5.77 -19.06
N SER A 797 -31.08 5.09 -18.25
CA SER A 797 -31.01 3.63 -18.38
C SER A 797 -32.40 2.98 -18.29
N SER A 798 -32.72 2.10 -19.26
CA SER A 798 -34.02 1.38 -19.26
C SER A 798 -33.94 0.10 -18.41
N PHE A 799 -32.67 -0.26 -17.98
CA PHE A 799 -32.51 -1.56 -17.26
C PHE A 799 -32.19 -1.30 -15.78
N ARG A 800 -32.18 -0.10 -15.44
CA ARG A 800 -31.75 0.28 -14.06
C ARG A 800 -32.71 -0.31 -13.02
N LYS A 801 -33.93 -0.23 -13.25
CA LYS A 801 -34.92 -0.67 -12.23
C LYS A 801 -34.81 -2.17 -11.98
N PHE A 802 -34.21 -2.80 -12.97
CA PHE A 802 -34.08 -4.27 -12.80
C PHE A 802 -32.92 -4.60 -11.86
N LEU A 803 -31.97 -3.65 -11.88
CA LEU A 803 -30.72 -4.04 -11.18
C LEU A 803 -30.46 -3.07 -10.02
N SER A 804 -31.42 -2.17 -9.80
CA SER A 804 -31.22 -1.24 -8.68
C SER A 804 -32.58 -0.72 -8.19
N THR A 805 -32.59 -0.13 -6.96
CA THR A 805 -33.81 0.55 -6.46
C THR A 805 -33.62 2.07 -6.60
N PRO A 806 -34.07 2.55 -7.77
CA PRO A 806 -33.63 3.92 -8.09
C PRO A 806 -34.48 4.97 -7.36
N LYS A 807 -33.73 5.88 -6.71
CA LYS A 807 -34.38 7.15 -6.32
C LYS A 807 -33.68 8.31 -7.03
N ILE A 808 -34.41 8.74 -8.12
CA ILE A 808 -33.74 9.77 -8.93
C ILE A 808 -34.38 11.13 -8.60
N ASP A 809 -33.42 11.96 -8.33
CA ASP A 809 -33.86 13.36 -8.10
C ASP A 809 -33.28 14.26 -9.20
N THR A 810 -34.14 15.07 -9.68
CA THR A 810 -33.65 16.04 -10.70
C THR A 810 -33.76 17.46 -10.16
N PRO A 811 -32.66 17.84 -9.57
CA PRO A 811 -32.71 19.12 -8.84
C PRO A 811 -32.69 20.32 -9.79
N SER A 812 -32.08 20.08 -11.02
CA SER A 812 -32.02 21.26 -11.92
C SER A 812 -31.82 20.81 -13.36
N HIS A 813 -31.73 21.88 -14.30
CA HIS A 813 -31.47 21.68 -15.74
C HIS A 813 -30.34 22.60 -16.19
N PHE A 814 -29.46 21.97 -17.01
CA PHE A 814 -28.42 22.82 -17.60
C PHE A 814 -28.84 23.28 -19.00
N ALA A 815 -28.72 24.57 -19.17
CA ALA A 815 -28.82 25.10 -20.54
C ALA A 815 -27.44 25.53 -21.04
N GLY A 816 -27.12 24.96 -22.19
CA GLY A 816 -25.73 25.23 -22.63
C GLY A 816 -25.71 25.71 -24.07
N PHE A 817 -24.78 26.66 -24.39
CA PHE A 817 -24.52 27.05 -25.79
C PHE A 817 -23.04 27.40 -25.94
N ILE A 818 -22.62 27.61 -27.19
CA ILE A 818 -21.18 27.79 -27.47
C ILE A 818 -20.91 29.26 -27.79
N ILE A 819 -19.84 29.72 -27.20
CA ILE A 819 -19.37 31.07 -27.58
C ILE A 819 -18.09 30.93 -28.43
N GLU A 820 -18.17 31.56 -29.66
CA GLU A 820 -17.02 31.41 -30.58
C GLU A 820 -16.03 32.56 -30.39
N ASN A 821 -14.77 32.23 -30.41
CA ASN A 821 -13.65 33.19 -30.38
C ASN A 821 -13.70 34.10 -29.16
N CYS A 822 -14.01 33.43 -28.01
CA CYS A 822 -14.05 34.20 -26.74
C CYS A 822 -12.72 34.02 -26.00
N GLU A 823 -12.13 35.18 -25.63
CA GLU A 823 -10.92 35.09 -24.79
C GLU A 823 -11.30 35.11 -23.29
N LEU A 824 -10.93 33.93 -22.70
CA LEU A 824 -11.29 33.86 -21.26
C LEU A 824 -10.29 34.68 -20.43
N PRO A 825 -10.83 35.33 -19.36
CA PRO A 825 -9.95 36.16 -18.52
C PRO A 825 -8.74 35.38 -18.00
N TYR A 826 -9.04 34.18 -17.59
CA TYR A 826 -7.92 33.29 -17.22
C TYR A 826 -7.95 32.05 -18.13
N PRO A 827 -6.97 32.11 -19.06
CA PRO A 827 -6.95 31.00 -20.02
C PRO A 827 -6.64 29.66 -19.32
N ASN A 828 -7.26 28.61 -19.70
CA ASN A 828 -7.02 27.23 -19.23
C ASN A 828 -7.55 27.01 -17.81
N TYR A 829 -8.58 27.85 -17.44
CA TYR A 829 -9.29 27.63 -16.16
C TYR A 829 -10.80 27.52 -16.43
N VAL A 830 -11.39 26.72 -15.60
CA VAL A 830 -12.87 26.73 -15.61
C VAL A 830 -13.37 27.95 -14.83
N HIS A 831 -14.40 28.59 -15.45
CA HIS A 831 -14.93 29.79 -14.78
C HIS A 831 -16.33 29.52 -14.20
N LEU A 832 -16.30 29.59 -12.88
CA LEU A 832 -17.57 29.38 -12.16
C LEU A 832 -18.09 30.73 -11.61
N ILE A 833 -19.25 31.08 -12.16
CA ILE A 833 -19.82 32.38 -11.72
C ILE A 833 -21.01 32.12 -10.79
N LEU A 834 -20.77 32.66 -9.53
CA LEU A 834 -21.88 32.48 -8.55
C LEU A 834 -22.88 33.63 -8.67
N GLY A 835 -24.03 33.28 -9.36
CA GLY A 835 -25.06 34.32 -9.58
C GLY A 835 -26.04 34.41 -8.41
N ASN A 836 -26.91 35.38 -8.44
CA ASN A 836 -27.87 35.65 -7.35
C ASN A 836 -28.90 34.52 -7.21
N ARG A 837 -29.27 33.87 -8.36
CA ARG A 837 -30.27 32.77 -8.25
C ARG A 837 -29.75 31.53 -8.98
N THR A 838 -28.83 31.76 -9.93
CA THR A 838 -28.33 30.61 -10.71
C THR A 838 -26.81 30.72 -10.87
N SER A 839 -26.22 29.53 -11.05
CA SER A 839 -24.76 29.53 -11.25
C SER A 839 -24.43 29.23 -12.72
N PHE A 840 -23.27 29.80 -13.10
CA PHE A 840 -22.85 29.66 -14.51
C PHE A 840 -21.46 29.01 -14.56
N VAL A 841 -21.33 28.18 -15.61
CA VAL A 841 -20.01 27.54 -15.74
C VAL A 841 -19.54 27.75 -17.19
N LEU A 842 -18.23 28.17 -17.26
CA LEU A 842 -17.64 28.36 -18.60
C LEU A 842 -16.29 27.62 -18.66
N TYR A 843 -16.13 26.97 -19.78
CA TYR A 843 -14.81 26.35 -19.94
C TYR A 843 -14.55 26.13 -21.44
N PRO A 844 -13.24 26.20 -21.82
CA PRO A 844 -12.90 26.04 -23.24
C PRO A 844 -13.02 24.57 -23.69
N ILE A 845 -13.64 24.39 -24.87
CA ILE A 845 -13.80 22.98 -25.32
C ILE A 845 -13.00 22.79 -26.62
N SER A 846 -12.55 23.92 -27.30
CA SER A 846 -11.61 23.91 -28.44
C SER A 846 -10.84 25.23 -28.48
N SER A 847 -9.96 25.30 -29.47
CA SER A 847 -9.12 26.51 -29.56
C SER A 847 -9.95 27.73 -29.90
N THR A 848 -11.24 27.49 -30.37
CA THR A 848 -12.03 28.67 -30.77
C THR A 848 -13.38 28.70 -30.05
N GLU A 849 -13.64 27.62 -29.30
CA GLU A 849 -15.02 27.56 -28.77
C GLU A 849 -14.97 27.41 -27.25
N VAL A 850 -15.98 28.12 -26.54
CA VAL A 850 -16.12 28.03 -25.07
C VAL A 850 -17.56 27.61 -24.75
N ARG A 851 -17.60 26.64 -23.85
CA ARG A 851 -18.94 26.21 -23.41
C ARG A 851 -19.44 27.09 -22.26
N PHE A 852 -20.72 27.48 -22.52
CA PHE A 852 -21.38 28.26 -21.46
C PHE A 852 -22.61 27.51 -20.94
N LEU A 853 -22.51 27.19 -19.59
CA LEU A 853 -23.62 26.40 -19.02
C LEU A 853 -24.33 27.23 -17.94
N ILE A 854 -25.66 27.10 -18.10
CA ILE A 854 -26.47 27.81 -17.08
C ILE A 854 -27.34 26.76 -16.37
N ASP A 855 -27.29 26.98 -15.03
CA ASP A 855 -28.09 26.01 -14.25
C ASP A 855 -29.44 26.65 -13.87
N PHE A 856 -30.50 25.91 -14.23
CA PHE A 856 -31.85 26.33 -13.83
C PHE A 856 -32.43 25.38 -12.77
N PRO A 857 -32.52 25.96 -11.47
CA PRO A 857 -33.05 25.09 -10.41
C PRO A 857 -34.56 24.85 -10.58
N GLY A 858 -34.99 23.59 -10.24
CA GLY A 858 -36.45 23.38 -10.20
C GLY A 858 -36.94 22.73 -11.51
N PRO A 859 -38.34 22.63 -11.69
CA PRO A 859 -38.88 21.84 -12.80
C PRO A 859 -38.45 22.41 -14.16
N LYS A 860 -38.49 21.47 -15.08
CA LYS A 860 -38.06 21.81 -16.45
C LYS A 860 -38.71 23.11 -16.93
N PRO A 861 -37.81 23.98 -17.35
CA PRO A 861 -38.42 25.20 -17.87
C PRO A 861 -39.34 24.91 -19.07
N PRO A 862 -40.70 25.43 -19.18
CA PRO A 862 -41.60 25.21 -20.32
C PRO A 862 -40.88 25.40 -21.66
N SER A 863 -41.16 24.43 -22.69
CA SER A 863 -40.58 24.55 -24.04
C SER A 863 -40.52 26.02 -24.49
N ILE A 864 -39.43 26.69 -24.12
CA ILE A 864 -39.24 28.13 -24.45
C ILE A 864 -38.54 28.21 -25.82
N SER A 865 -39.21 28.90 -26.87
CA SER A 865 -38.55 29.11 -28.16
C SER A 865 -37.15 29.72 -27.98
N ASN A 866 -36.23 29.41 -28.86
CA ASN A 866 -34.85 29.94 -28.82
C ASN A 866 -34.85 31.47 -28.68
N GLY A 867 -35.80 32.14 -29.26
CA GLY A 867 -35.91 33.62 -29.17
C GLY A 867 -36.26 34.07 -27.75
N GLU A 868 -37.16 33.40 -27.14
CA GLU A 868 -37.58 33.73 -25.75
C GLU A 868 -36.46 33.41 -24.74
N MET A 869 -35.72 32.36 -24.95
CA MET A 869 -34.58 32.01 -24.06
C MET A 869 -33.45 33.04 -24.23
N SER A 870 -33.29 33.49 -25.46
CA SER A 870 -32.26 34.53 -25.67
C SER A 870 -32.62 35.82 -24.93
N HIS A 871 -33.87 36.13 -25.02
CA HIS A 871 -34.31 37.33 -24.27
C HIS A 871 -34.11 37.16 -22.76
N ILE A 872 -34.38 35.95 -22.22
CA ILE A 872 -34.22 35.70 -20.77
C ILE A 872 -32.72 35.76 -20.40
N LEU A 873 -31.91 35.28 -21.32
CA LEU A 873 -30.47 35.29 -21.02
C LEU A 873 -29.93 36.71 -21.03
N LYS A 874 -30.51 37.59 -21.84
CA LYS A 874 -29.99 38.96 -21.93
C LYS A 874 -30.50 39.81 -20.75
N THR A 875 -31.64 39.42 -20.30
CA THR A 875 -32.24 40.31 -19.27
C THR A 875 -31.84 39.84 -17.87
N THR A 876 -31.62 38.44 -17.74
CA THR A 876 -31.47 37.97 -16.33
C THR A 876 -30.03 37.51 -16.11
N VAL A 877 -29.37 37.07 -17.19
CA VAL A 877 -28.04 36.43 -16.99
C VAL A 877 -26.96 37.46 -17.35
N ALA A 878 -27.19 38.38 -18.34
CA ALA A 878 -26.17 39.29 -18.86
C ALA A 878 -25.64 40.24 -17.77
N PRO A 879 -26.52 40.66 -16.85
CA PRO A 879 -26.01 41.62 -15.84
C PRO A 879 -25.07 40.93 -14.84
N GLN A 880 -25.11 39.61 -14.82
CA GLN A 880 -24.29 38.90 -13.80
C GLN A 880 -23.00 38.37 -14.43
N VAL A 881 -22.86 38.56 -15.73
CA VAL A 881 -21.67 38.06 -16.43
C VAL A 881 -20.54 39.09 -16.27
N PRO A 882 -19.38 38.58 -15.90
CA PRO A 882 -18.27 39.52 -15.75
C PRO A 882 -18.07 40.38 -17.00
N ILE A 883 -17.63 41.66 -16.73
CA ILE A 883 -17.56 42.67 -17.80
C ILE A 883 -16.61 42.19 -18.92
N GLU A 884 -15.70 41.39 -18.54
CA GLU A 884 -14.71 40.92 -19.54
C GLU A 884 -15.35 39.92 -20.50
N LEU A 885 -16.44 39.26 -20.06
CA LEU A 885 -17.04 38.21 -20.92
C LEU A 885 -18.36 38.70 -21.50
N TYR A 886 -18.66 39.93 -21.17
CA TYR A 886 -20.02 40.45 -21.47
C TYR A 886 -20.19 40.59 -22.98
N GLY A 887 -19.23 41.19 -23.67
CA GLY A 887 -19.34 41.42 -25.14
C GLY A 887 -19.50 40.09 -25.89
N ALA A 888 -18.62 39.13 -25.52
CA ALA A 888 -18.65 37.81 -26.20
C ALA A 888 -19.96 37.07 -25.89
N PHE A 889 -20.46 37.24 -24.72
CA PHE A 889 -21.73 36.57 -24.33
C PHE A 889 -22.90 37.13 -25.13
N LEU A 890 -23.03 38.47 -25.28
CA LEU A 890 -24.21 39.06 -25.95
C LEU A 890 -24.19 38.75 -27.45
N SER A 891 -22.93 38.74 -28.00
CA SER A 891 -22.83 38.48 -29.45
C SER A 891 -23.15 37.02 -29.78
N SER A 892 -23.12 36.15 -28.74
CA SER A 892 -23.31 34.71 -29.02
C SER A 892 -24.76 34.29 -28.72
N VAL A 893 -25.44 34.97 -27.90
CA VAL A 893 -26.76 34.52 -27.39
C VAL A 893 -27.78 34.55 -28.54
N ASP A 894 -27.60 35.56 -29.48
CA ASP A 894 -28.63 35.70 -30.55
C ASP A 894 -28.47 34.61 -31.60
N LYS A 895 -27.25 34.05 -31.65
CA LYS A 895 -26.98 33.07 -32.73
C LYS A 895 -26.89 31.65 -32.16
N ALA A 896 -27.11 31.59 -30.76
CA ALA A 896 -26.72 30.32 -30.10
C ALA A 896 -27.88 29.30 -30.18
N LYS A 897 -27.50 28.14 -30.56
CA LYS A 897 -28.44 27.02 -30.38
C LYS A 897 -28.37 26.48 -28.93
N ILE A 898 -29.53 26.80 -28.21
CA ILE A 898 -29.50 26.49 -26.76
C ILE A 898 -30.11 25.09 -26.54
N ARG A 899 -29.29 24.32 -25.73
CA ARG A 899 -29.77 22.95 -25.40
C ARG A 899 -29.93 22.81 -23.88
N VAL A 900 -31.00 22.05 -23.63
CA VAL A 900 -31.27 21.93 -22.17
C VAL A 900 -31.26 20.43 -21.80
N MET A 901 -30.57 20.21 -20.66
CA MET A 901 -30.51 18.80 -20.19
C MET A 901 -30.81 18.74 -18.69
N PRO A 902 -31.61 17.71 -18.35
CA PRO A 902 -31.84 17.55 -16.92
C PRO A 902 -30.57 17.06 -16.19
N ILE A 903 -30.47 17.55 -14.93
CA ILE A 903 -29.33 17.07 -14.09
C ILE A 903 -29.90 16.26 -12.92
N SER A 904 -29.53 15.00 -13.05
CA SER A 904 -30.16 14.08 -12.06
C SER A 904 -29.11 13.62 -11.06
N CYS A 905 -29.63 13.35 -9.89
CA CYS A 905 -28.79 12.78 -8.83
C CYS A 905 -29.40 11.46 -8.33
N MET A 906 -28.43 10.56 -8.22
CA MET A 906 -28.94 9.24 -7.76
C MET A 906 -27.82 8.51 -7.01
N PRO A 907 -28.10 8.20 -5.73
CA PRO A 907 -27.10 7.39 -5.02
C PRO A 907 -27.08 5.94 -5.53
N ALA A 908 -25.92 5.32 -5.32
CA ALA A 908 -25.79 3.95 -5.87
C ALA A 908 -26.38 2.93 -4.88
N LYS A 909 -27.45 2.30 -5.31
CA LYS A 909 -28.03 1.18 -4.50
C LYS A 909 -28.28 -0.03 -5.40
N PRO A 910 -27.16 -0.62 -5.81
CA PRO A 910 -27.30 -1.69 -6.79
C PRO A 910 -27.88 -2.97 -6.15
N ARG A 911 -28.70 -3.68 -6.87
CA ARG A 911 -29.16 -5.03 -6.48
C ARG A 911 -28.22 -6.09 -7.08
N LEU A 912 -27.75 -6.97 -6.13
CA LEU A 912 -26.82 -8.00 -6.67
C LEU A 912 -27.61 -9.05 -7.46
N THR A 913 -27.44 -8.91 -8.76
CA THR A 913 -28.16 -9.84 -9.66
C THR A 913 -27.13 -10.71 -10.41
N PRO A 914 -27.19 -12.01 -10.24
CA PRO A 914 -26.23 -12.89 -10.91
C PRO A 914 -26.27 -12.73 -12.44
N GLY A 915 -25.07 -12.50 -12.99
CA GLY A 915 -24.93 -12.47 -14.47
C GLY A 915 -25.10 -11.05 -15.02
N ALA A 916 -25.27 -10.05 -14.12
CA ALA A 916 -25.42 -8.67 -14.65
C ALA A 916 -24.84 -7.68 -13.64
N ILE A 917 -24.22 -6.62 -14.28
CA ILE A 917 -23.67 -5.54 -13.44
C ILE A 917 -24.12 -4.20 -14.02
N LEU A 918 -24.34 -3.26 -13.04
CA LEU A 918 -24.69 -1.89 -13.47
C LEU A 918 -23.51 -0.95 -13.22
N LEU A 919 -23.10 -0.14 -14.28
CA LEU A 919 -21.99 0.82 -14.11
C LEU A 919 -22.36 2.15 -14.76
N GLY A 920 -21.50 3.14 -14.47
CA GLY A 920 -21.69 4.47 -15.10
C GLY A 920 -22.91 5.21 -14.50
N ASP A 921 -23.39 6.13 -15.28
CA ASP A 921 -24.52 6.93 -14.77
C ASP A 921 -25.79 6.08 -14.65
N ALA A 922 -25.71 4.90 -15.24
CA ALA A 922 -26.85 3.99 -15.00
C ALA A 922 -26.91 3.53 -13.53
N LEU A 923 -25.76 3.46 -12.91
CA LEU A 923 -25.71 3.00 -11.50
C LEU A 923 -25.71 4.19 -10.54
N ASN A 924 -24.92 5.17 -10.84
CA ASN A 924 -24.67 6.25 -9.87
C ASN A 924 -24.58 7.59 -10.61
N MET A 925 -25.56 8.66 -10.13
CA MET A 925 -25.50 10.00 -10.75
C MET A 925 -25.29 11.05 -9.65
N ARG A 926 -24.60 12.05 -10.03
CA ARG A 926 -24.40 13.22 -9.13
C ARG A 926 -24.59 14.50 -9.94
N HIS A 927 -24.70 15.58 -9.15
CA HIS A 927 -24.85 16.84 -9.92
C HIS A 927 -23.62 17.09 -10.80
N ALA A 928 -23.82 17.74 -12.00
CA ALA A 928 -22.75 17.82 -13.01
C ALA A 928 -21.91 19.09 -12.81
N ILE A 929 -22.13 19.80 -11.70
CA ILE A 929 -21.47 21.11 -11.52
C ILE A 929 -19.97 20.90 -11.33
N THR A 930 -19.57 19.72 -10.85
CA THR A 930 -18.12 19.51 -10.62
C THR A 930 -17.53 18.67 -11.75
N GLY A 931 -18.37 18.17 -12.67
CA GLY A 931 -17.88 17.37 -13.81
C GLY A 931 -17.21 16.06 -13.37
N GLY A 932 -17.71 15.24 -12.45
CA GLY A 932 -17.01 14.07 -11.87
C GLY A 932 -17.56 12.76 -12.43
N GLY A 933 -18.63 12.80 -13.24
CA GLY A 933 -19.29 11.55 -13.68
C GLY A 933 -18.31 10.62 -14.42
N MET A 934 -17.57 11.17 -15.39
CA MET A 934 -16.63 10.32 -16.16
C MET A 934 -15.51 9.79 -15.27
N THR A 935 -15.12 10.61 -14.34
CA THR A 935 -14.02 10.20 -13.43
C THR A 935 -14.45 8.99 -12.58
N VAL A 936 -15.61 9.04 -12.04
CA VAL A 936 -16.08 7.90 -11.21
C VAL A 936 -16.24 6.66 -12.08
N ALA A 937 -16.75 6.88 -13.35
CA ALA A 937 -16.91 5.72 -14.25
C ALA A 937 -15.55 5.08 -14.54
N LEU A 938 -14.58 5.90 -14.81
CA LEU A 938 -13.24 5.35 -15.12
C LEU A 938 -12.63 4.70 -13.88
N HIS A 939 -12.85 5.30 -12.72
CA HIS A 939 -12.39 4.64 -11.48
C HIS A 939 -13.04 3.28 -11.30
N ASP A 940 -14.39 3.22 -11.58
CA ASP A 940 -15.10 1.92 -11.42
C ASP A 940 -14.52 0.87 -12.38
N ILE A 941 -14.16 1.33 -13.54
CA ILE A 941 -13.64 0.36 -14.53
C ILE A 941 -12.25 -0.14 -14.09
N THR A 942 -11.47 0.79 -13.55
CA THR A 942 -10.14 0.36 -13.06
C THR A 942 -10.29 -0.65 -11.92
N VAL A 943 -11.25 -0.44 -11.02
CA VAL A 943 -11.48 -1.41 -9.91
C VAL A 943 -11.98 -2.74 -10.48
N LEU A 944 -12.91 -2.56 -11.48
CA LEU A 944 -13.46 -3.81 -12.06
C LEU A 944 -12.34 -4.59 -12.77
N LYS A 945 -11.54 -3.86 -13.50
CA LYS A 945 -10.43 -4.53 -14.20
C LYS A 945 -9.56 -5.32 -13.20
N ASN A 946 -9.36 -4.77 -12.03
CA ASN A 946 -8.47 -5.43 -11.05
C ASN A 946 -9.17 -6.63 -10.39
N ILE A 947 -10.53 -6.50 -10.26
CA ILE A 947 -11.26 -7.58 -9.55
C ILE A 947 -11.56 -8.72 -10.54
N PHE A 948 -11.81 -8.28 -11.80
CA PHE A 948 -12.31 -9.33 -12.73
C PHE A 948 -11.15 -9.87 -13.54
N LYS A 949 -9.91 -9.55 -12.95
CA LYS A 949 -8.72 -10.04 -13.66
C LYS A 949 -8.50 -11.54 -13.42
N ASN A 950 -8.86 -12.44 -14.37
CA ASN A 950 -8.63 -13.90 -14.38
C ASN A 950 -9.79 -14.65 -13.74
N ILE A 951 -11.04 -13.95 -13.72
CA ILE A 951 -12.26 -14.59 -13.17
C ILE A 951 -12.97 -15.36 -14.30
N ASN A 952 -13.20 -16.71 -13.94
CA ASN A 952 -14.11 -17.41 -14.86
C ASN A 952 -15.54 -16.85 -14.77
N LEU A 953 -15.96 -16.17 -15.85
CA LEU A 953 -17.24 -15.42 -15.83
C LEU A 953 -18.43 -16.39 -15.87
N ASN A 954 -18.17 -17.66 -16.02
CA ASN A 954 -19.28 -18.65 -16.02
C ASN A 954 -19.64 -19.07 -14.59
N ASP A 955 -18.71 -18.70 -13.66
CA ASP A 955 -19.04 -18.95 -12.23
C ASP A 955 -19.88 -17.79 -11.66
N THR A 956 -21.20 -17.93 -11.75
CA THR A 956 -22.13 -16.83 -11.46
C THR A 956 -22.08 -16.45 -9.97
N GLU A 957 -21.78 -17.37 -9.13
CA GLU A 957 -21.69 -17.04 -7.69
C GLU A 957 -20.46 -16.19 -7.38
N LYS A 958 -19.38 -16.62 -8.00
CA LYS A 958 -18.13 -15.86 -7.77
C LYS A 958 -18.23 -14.45 -8.39
N VAL A 959 -18.81 -14.47 -9.58
CA VAL A 959 -18.98 -13.16 -10.24
C VAL A 959 -19.88 -12.24 -9.40
N THR A 960 -20.89 -12.79 -8.84
CA THR A 960 -21.79 -11.97 -8.00
C THR A 960 -21.06 -11.48 -6.74
N LYS A 961 -20.27 -12.34 -6.19
CA LYS A 961 -19.51 -11.93 -4.99
C LYS A 961 -18.53 -10.79 -5.34
N TYR A 962 -17.91 -10.92 -6.44
CA TYR A 962 -16.90 -9.90 -6.80
C TYR A 962 -17.61 -8.59 -7.21
N THR A 963 -18.71 -8.83 -7.84
CA THR A 963 -19.51 -7.61 -8.10
C THR A 963 -19.82 -6.86 -6.80
N GLN A 964 -20.12 -7.62 -5.80
CA GLN A 964 -20.35 -6.93 -4.50
C GLN A 964 -19.08 -6.24 -4.00
N ASP A 965 -17.93 -6.90 -4.17
CA ASP A 965 -16.66 -6.26 -3.77
C ASP A 965 -16.42 -4.96 -4.56
N LEU A 966 -16.77 -5.10 -5.85
CA LEU A 966 -16.63 -3.86 -6.66
C LEU A 966 -17.44 -2.72 -6.05
N TYR A 967 -18.69 -2.98 -5.67
CA TYR A 967 -19.55 -1.91 -5.12
C TYR A 967 -19.03 -1.44 -3.76
N ASN A 968 -18.28 -2.26 -3.05
CA ASN A 968 -17.76 -1.85 -1.73
C ASN A 968 -16.46 -1.04 -1.88
N ILE A 969 -15.66 -1.44 -2.85
CA ILE A 969 -14.33 -0.79 -2.97
C ILE A 969 -14.52 0.59 -3.58
N ARG A 970 -15.53 0.73 -4.46
CA ARG A 970 -15.71 2.03 -5.14
C ARG A 970 -16.33 3.07 -4.19
N LYS A 971 -16.90 2.69 -3.04
CA LYS A 971 -17.79 3.54 -2.23
C LYS A 971 -17.05 4.78 -1.71
N PRO A 972 -15.82 4.70 -1.28
CA PRO A 972 -15.18 5.91 -0.73
C PRO A 972 -15.03 7.00 -1.80
N MET A 973 -14.51 6.65 -2.99
CA MET A 973 -14.38 7.67 -4.06
C MET A 973 -15.75 8.18 -4.50
N ALA A 974 -16.69 7.28 -4.74
CA ALA A 974 -18.03 7.71 -5.17
C ALA A 974 -18.70 8.58 -4.11
N PHE A 975 -18.44 8.21 -2.83
CA PHE A 975 -19.05 9.01 -1.74
C PHE A 975 -18.51 10.45 -1.77
N THR A 976 -17.25 10.58 -1.86
CA THR A 976 -16.64 11.93 -1.81
C THR A 976 -17.08 12.77 -3.02
N MET A 977 -17.08 12.14 -4.17
CA MET A 977 -17.41 12.92 -5.39
C MET A 977 -18.90 13.28 -5.42
N ASN A 978 -19.73 12.39 -4.91
CA ASN A 978 -21.18 12.69 -4.88
C ASN A 978 -21.50 13.79 -3.86
N VAL A 979 -20.89 13.62 -2.73
CA VAL A 979 -21.26 14.56 -1.64
C VAL A 979 -20.70 15.95 -1.96
N VAL A 980 -19.56 15.98 -2.54
CA VAL A 980 -18.99 17.31 -2.83
C VAL A 980 -19.82 17.97 -3.94
N ALA A 981 -20.18 17.22 -4.97
CA ALA A 981 -20.97 17.80 -6.08
C ALA A 981 -22.34 18.29 -5.60
N ASP A 982 -22.99 17.47 -4.87
CA ASP A 982 -24.38 17.84 -4.46
C ASP A 982 -24.34 18.97 -3.42
N SER A 983 -23.31 18.90 -2.55
CA SER A 983 -23.23 19.98 -1.52
C SER A 983 -22.88 21.32 -2.19
N LEU A 984 -21.98 21.24 -3.14
CA LEU A 984 -21.59 22.50 -3.79
C LEU A 984 -22.77 23.07 -4.59
N TYR A 985 -23.47 22.20 -5.27
CA TYR A 985 -24.68 22.70 -5.98
C TYR A 985 -25.65 23.38 -5.02
N ASN A 986 -25.86 22.76 -3.90
CA ASN A 986 -26.86 23.35 -2.97
C ASN A 986 -26.35 24.66 -2.36
N VAL A 987 -25.01 24.68 -2.27
CA VAL A 987 -24.46 25.94 -1.74
C VAL A 987 -24.48 27.01 -2.83
N MET A 988 -24.32 26.57 -4.07
CA MET A 988 -24.13 27.54 -5.17
C MET A 988 -25.50 28.00 -5.71
N THR A 989 -26.53 27.26 -5.43
CA THR A 989 -27.85 27.70 -5.95
C THR A 989 -28.66 28.33 -4.81
N ILE A 990 -28.95 29.66 -4.98
CA ILE A 990 -29.62 30.42 -3.90
C ILE A 990 -31.14 30.23 -4.03
N SER A 991 -31.74 29.34 -3.11
CA SER A 991 -33.22 29.38 -2.97
C SER A 991 -33.67 30.60 -2.16
N ASN A 992 -34.84 31.30 -2.43
CA ASN A 992 -35.51 32.46 -1.79
C ASN A 992 -35.21 32.53 -0.29
N GLU A 993 -34.14 31.73 0.27
CA GLU A 993 -33.89 31.77 1.72
C GLU A 993 -32.64 32.59 2.02
N GLU A 994 -32.73 33.87 2.52
CA GLU A 994 -31.67 34.80 2.97
C GLU A 994 -30.51 34.05 3.64
N SER A 995 -30.65 32.86 4.20
CA SER A 995 -29.60 32.09 4.90
C SER A 995 -28.67 31.41 3.88
N ARG A 996 -29.12 31.15 2.66
CA ARG A 996 -28.30 30.45 1.66
C ARG A 996 -27.34 31.43 0.97
N LYS A 997 -27.79 32.68 0.89
CA LYS A 997 -26.88 33.71 0.35
C LYS A 997 -25.69 33.94 1.29
N GLU A 998 -25.98 33.89 2.51
CA GLU A 998 -24.91 34.12 3.50
C GLU A 998 -23.95 32.93 3.56
N ILE A 999 -24.53 31.73 3.40
CA ILE A 999 -23.66 30.53 3.41
C ILE A 999 -22.77 30.53 2.16
N GLN A 1000 -23.41 30.90 1.04
CA GLN A 1000 -22.61 30.96 -0.21
C GLN A 1000 -21.48 31.99 -0.08
N GLN A 1001 -21.82 33.17 0.48
CA GLN A 1001 -20.74 34.16 0.70
C GLN A 1001 -19.68 33.66 1.65
N ALA A 1002 -20.05 32.99 2.66
CA ALA A 1002 -19.06 32.44 3.62
C ALA A 1002 -18.16 31.40 2.95
N CYS A 1003 -18.75 30.61 2.11
CA CYS A 1003 -17.91 29.61 1.43
C CYS A 1003 -16.90 30.28 0.51
N PHE A 1004 -17.41 31.34 -0.19
CA PHE A 1004 -16.48 32.09 -1.07
C PHE A 1004 -15.36 32.72 -0.24
N ASP A 1005 -15.66 33.26 0.88
CA ASP A 1005 -14.62 33.89 1.73
C ASP A 1005 -13.66 32.84 2.31
N TYR A 1006 -14.32 31.69 2.66
CA TYR A 1006 -13.50 30.60 3.27
C TYR A 1006 -12.46 30.11 2.27
N ILE A 1007 -12.84 30.03 1.04
CA ILE A 1007 -11.85 29.44 0.09
C ILE A 1007 -10.89 30.53 -0.36
N SER A 1008 -11.22 31.80 -0.05
CA SER A 1008 -10.36 32.90 -0.52
C SER A 1008 -9.30 33.25 0.53
N ARG A 1009 -9.25 32.70 1.65
CA ARG A 1009 -8.46 33.27 2.77
C ARG A 1009 -7.07 32.64 2.81
N PHE A 1010 -7.07 31.13 2.45
CA PHE A 1010 -5.73 30.52 2.55
C PHE A 1010 -5.52 29.57 1.36
N SER A 1011 -4.28 29.61 0.87
CA SER A 1011 -3.92 28.77 -0.31
C SER A 1011 -4.07 27.28 0.02
N LYS A 1012 -3.94 26.83 1.26
CA LYS A 1012 -4.05 25.40 1.60
C LYS A 1012 -5.51 24.94 1.62
N ILE A 1013 -6.36 25.83 2.08
CA ILE A 1013 -7.81 25.50 2.08
C ILE A 1013 -8.30 25.36 0.63
N SER A 1014 -7.86 26.29 -0.16
CA SER A 1014 -8.25 26.20 -1.58
C SER A 1014 -7.68 24.93 -2.24
N GLU A 1015 -6.50 24.56 -1.88
CA GLU A 1015 -5.90 23.33 -2.44
C GLU A 1015 -6.66 22.08 -1.97
N GLY A 1016 -7.03 22.10 -0.72
CA GLY A 1016 -7.79 20.94 -0.20
C GLY A 1016 -9.14 20.77 -0.89
N VAL A 1017 -9.86 21.90 -1.12
CA VAL A 1017 -11.20 21.83 -1.72
C VAL A 1017 -11.07 21.42 -3.19
N VAL A 1018 -10.07 22.05 -3.87
CA VAL A 1018 -9.91 21.72 -5.30
C VAL A 1018 -9.36 20.28 -5.44
N GLY A 1019 -8.60 19.80 -4.44
CA GLY A 1019 -8.18 18.38 -4.42
C GLY A 1019 -9.37 17.41 -4.38
N LEU A 1020 -10.44 17.83 -3.60
CA LEU A 1020 -11.64 16.96 -3.52
C LEU A 1020 -12.41 16.98 -4.84
N VAL A 1021 -12.51 18.23 -5.48
CA VAL A 1021 -13.30 18.38 -6.73
C VAL A 1021 -12.56 17.68 -7.87
N SER A 1022 -11.26 17.73 -7.80
CA SER A 1022 -10.48 17.15 -8.92
C SER A 1022 -10.42 15.62 -8.81
N GLY A 1023 -10.77 15.06 -7.64
CA GLY A 1023 -10.74 13.59 -7.48
C GLY A 1023 -9.31 13.09 -7.19
N ILE A 1024 -8.31 13.93 -7.12
CA ILE A 1024 -6.90 13.52 -6.89
C ILE A 1024 -6.72 13.09 -5.43
N ASN A 1025 -7.44 13.77 -4.44
CA ASN A 1025 -7.38 13.36 -3.01
C ASN A 1025 -8.79 13.34 -2.42
N PRO A 1026 -9.60 12.34 -2.95
CA PRO A 1026 -11.00 12.34 -2.51
C PRO A 1026 -11.19 11.60 -1.18
N HIS A 1027 -10.64 12.21 -0.03
CA HIS A 1027 -10.76 11.56 1.28
C HIS A 1027 -12.02 12.05 2.01
N ARG A 1028 -12.89 11.06 2.50
CA ARG A 1028 -14.21 11.41 3.09
C ARG A 1028 -14.04 12.23 4.37
N TYR A 1029 -12.94 12.07 5.05
CA TYR A 1029 -12.76 12.82 6.32
C TYR A 1029 -12.30 14.25 6.02
N ARG A 1030 -11.53 14.30 5.02
CA ARG A 1030 -11.11 15.67 4.64
C ARG A 1030 -12.33 16.48 4.16
N LEU A 1031 -13.19 15.81 3.38
CA LEU A 1031 -14.44 16.48 2.98
C LEU A 1031 -15.25 16.94 4.21
N LEU A 1032 -15.36 16.06 5.21
CA LEU A 1032 -16.18 16.42 6.39
C LEU A 1032 -15.50 17.53 7.20
N LEU A 1033 -14.23 17.52 7.17
CA LEU A 1033 -13.50 18.56 7.91
C LEU A 1033 -13.75 19.93 7.26
N HIS A 1034 -13.64 19.97 5.94
CA HIS A 1034 -13.90 21.28 5.29
C HIS A 1034 -15.34 21.73 5.48
N LEU A 1035 -16.25 20.76 5.46
CA LEU A 1035 -17.67 21.16 5.67
C LEU A 1035 -17.89 21.71 7.09
N PHE A 1036 -17.20 21.13 8.09
CA PHE A 1036 -17.36 21.62 9.47
C PHE A 1036 -16.60 22.93 9.66
N ALA A 1037 -15.51 23.00 8.96
CA ALA A 1037 -14.70 24.23 9.09
C ALA A 1037 -15.48 25.44 8.53
N ILE A 1038 -16.19 25.20 7.52
CA ILE A 1038 -17.00 26.31 6.95
C ILE A 1038 -18.07 26.74 7.96
N ALA A 1039 -18.68 25.74 8.60
CA ALA A 1039 -19.71 26.08 9.62
C ALA A 1039 -19.10 26.86 10.78
N ILE A 1040 -17.91 26.48 11.14
CA ILE A 1040 -17.25 27.16 12.28
C ILE A 1040 -16.82 28.56 11.85
N TYR A 1041 -16.33 28.56 10.64
CA TYR A 1041 -15.95 29.89 10.12
C TYR A 1041 -17.13 30.86 10.12
N ILE A 1042 -18.25 30.40 9.70
CA ILE A 1042 -19.44 31.27 9.69
C ILE A 1042 -19.79 31.71 11.11
N ALA A 1043 -19.64 30.76 11.99
CA ALA A 1043 -20.00 31.09 13.38
C ALA A 1043 -18.98 32.05 13.99
N GLY A 1044 -17.70 31.87 13.66
CA GLY A 1044 -16.61 32.69 14.22
C GLY A 1044 -16.66 34.12 13.66
N SER A 1045 -16.94 34.29 12.32
CA SER A 1045 -16.96 35.63 11.71
C SER A 1045 -18.09 36.49 12.27
N MET A 1046 -19.08 35.91 12.94
CA MET A 1046 -20.24 36.71 13.41
C MET A 1046 -20.16 36.93 14.92
N ILE A 1047 -19.29 36.04 15.62
CA ILE A 1047 -19.31 36.07 17.10
C ILE A 1047 -18.01 36.73 17.58
N LEU A 1048 -16.94 36.73 16.78
CA LEU A 1048 -15.62 37.19 17.27
C LEU A 1048 -15.49 38.69 17.01
N VAL A 1049 -16.54 39.54 17.39
CA VAL A 1049 -16.48 41.01 17.41
C VAL A 1049 -16.53 41.49 18.86
N PRO A 1050 -15.85 42.56 19.23
CA PRO A 1050 -15.57 43.06 20.59
C PRO A 1050 -16.83 43.05 21.47
N VAL A 1051 -18.19 43.03 20.94
CA VAL A 1051 -19.43 42.79 21.73
C VAL A 1051 -20.48 42.16 20.80
N PRO A 1052 -20.63 40.78 20.86
CA PRO A 1052 -21.60 40.20 19.91
C PRO A 1052 -23.05 40.41 20.36
N SER A 1053 -23.96 41.02 19.67
CA SER A 1053 -25.40 41.18 19.95
C SER A 1053 -26.13 39.82 19.89
N PRO A 1054 -27.06 39.44 20.76
CA PRO A 1054 -27.90 38.22 20.72
C PRO A 1054 -28.41 37.94 19.30
N LYS A 1055 -28.59 38.97 18.53
CA LYS A 1055 -29.04 38.78 17.12
C LYS A 1055 -27.95 38.13 16.28
N ARG A 1056 -26.71 38.40 16.53
CA ARG A 1056 -25.59 37.83 15.75
C ARG A 1056 -25.30 36.39 16.18
N VAL A 1057 -25.49 36.11 17.44
CA VAL A 1057 -25.30 34.71 17.91
C VAL A 1057 -26.40 33.83 17.32
N TYR A 1058 -27.64 34.39 17.33
CA TYR A 1058 -28.75 33.63 16.71
C TYR A 1058 -28.50 33.43 15.21
N ALA A 1059 -28.02 34.44 14.56
CA ALA A 1059 -27.75 34.34 13.10
C ALA A 1059 -26.62 33.33 12.84
N ALA A 1060 -25.60 33.30 13.73
CA ALA A 1060 -24.50 32.30 13.59
C ALA A 1060 -25.02 30.87 13.77
N ALA A 1061 -25.86 30.64 14.74
CA ALA A 1061 -26.42 29.29 14.96
C ALA A 1061 -27.34 28.88 13.80
N ARG A 1062 -28.12 29.83 13.38
CA ARG A 1062 -29.04 29.53 12.25
C ARG A 1062 -28.25 29.15 11.00
N LEU A 1063 -27.14 29.85 10.68
CA LEU A 1063 -26.35 29.56 9.48
C LEU A 1063 -25.59 28.23 9.63
N ALA A 1064 -25.04 27.99 10.84
CA ALA A 1064 -24.39 26.68 11.06
C ALA A 1064 -25.40 25.53 10.89
N LEU A 1065 -26.63 25.75 11.37
CA LEU A 1065 -27.66 24.69 11.18
C LEU A 1065 -28.05 24.58 9.70
N GLY A 1066 -27.96 25.73 9.04
CA GLY A 1066 -28.26 25.72 7.59
C GLY A 1066 -27.24 24.87 6.82
N VAL A 1067 -25.94 24.97 7.18
CA VAL A 1067 -24.93 24.13 6.50
C VAL A 1067 -25.20 22.65 6.80
N ALA A 1068 -25.53 22.34 8.02
CA ALA A 1068 -25.82 20.94 8.39
C ALA A 1068 -27.07 20.43 7.66
N ALA A 1069 -28.03 21.31 7.50
CA ALA A 1069 -29.29 20.89 6.85
C ALA A 1069 -29.04 20.56 5.37
N ILE A 1070 -27.91 21.09 4.82
CA ILE A 1070 -27.61 20.80 3.41
C ILE A 1070 -26.80 19.50 3.32
N VAL A 1071 -25.89 19.30 4.24
CA VAL A 1071 -24.86 18.26 4.02
C VAL A 1071 -25.36 16.93 4.61
N ILE A 1072 -26.10 16.93 5.68
CA ILE A 1072 -26.42 15.68 6.42
C ILE A 1072 -27.38 14.81 5.58
N PRO A 1073 -28.39 15.38 4.95
CA PRO A 1073 -29.26 14.51 4.13
C PRO A 1073 -28.49 13.88 2.96
N ILE A 1074 -27.59 14.69 2.41
CA ILE A 1074 -26.82 14.16 1.27
C ILE A 1074 -25.93 12.99 1.73
N ILE A 1075 -25.31 13.17 2.90
CA ILE A 1075 -24.45 12.09 3.43
C ILE A 1075 -25.31 10.87 3.77
N TRP A 1076 -26.47 11.16 4.33
CA TRP A 1076 -27.36 10.03 4.72
C TRP A 1076 -27.79 9.24 3.49
N ASN A 1077 -27.97 9.97 2.42
CA ASN A 1077 -28.44 9.27 1.20
C ASN A 1077 -27.34 8.39 0.62
N GLU A 1078 -26.09 8.67 0.95
CA GLU A 1078 -24.98 7.89 0.35
C GLU A 1078 -24.59 6.71 1.24
N VAL A 1079 -25.03 6.71 2.51
CA VAL A 1079 -24.65 5.58 3.40
C VAL A 1079 -25.86 4.64 3.56
#